data_AF-A0A4Z2H8U3-F1
#
_entry.id   AF-A0A4Z2H8U3-F1
#
_cell.length_a   1.000
_cell.length_b   1.000
_cell.length_c   1.000
_cell.angle_alpha   90.00
_cell.angle_beta   90.00
_cell.angle_gamma   90.00
#
_symmetry.space_group_name_H-M   'P 1'
#
loop_
_entity.id
_entity.type
_entity.pdbx_description
1 polymer ?
#
loop_
_entity_poly.entity_id
_entity_poly.type
_entity_poly.pdbx_seq_one_letter_code
_entity_poly.pdbx_strand_id
1 'polypeptide(L)'
;MSSMFRYNCAKMDPALLRERELFKKRALSTPAVEKRQAPSDSHKKKKPKLDKESSSGSKHGAESSNGSFNIKTSSGYKFGCLAKIVNYMKALVSNPKIYVRDGTYGFKPKYNLKDKKALLRLLDKHDQLGLGGVLLDDVEEGLPNSAKAIKVLGDQIIFVTRPDKKKILFYNDKHCQFIVDEEFQKLWRSVPVDNIDDEKIDEYLKKQGISSMQETGPKKVLPIKRKKQGGQRKRHFKTHNNHLAGVLEDYSEGVPQLGVLPAALNPGQPSSANYVMSTQHEITLQLISATVNKELCTVPFHFGEHGNYSLWVKNLNESSVVNCSVVTDEGPVNSYIPILVAFLIFAGLALASAIGTKIFGLDVVKGILFRISSSMETERLINSELGSPGRTLSLVADNILPPAPSPSKRLRSLDTFRGLSLVIMVFVNYGGGRYWFFRHESWNGLTVADLVFPWFVFIMGTSVALSINSMLRTGATRLSLLRKVAWRSVQLFAIGVFIINPNYCQGPLSWDNLRIPGVLQRLAWSYLAVACLDLLVARGHLDVLTTGVSAPQEAWWSPGLDVLLYWPAWLCVLLLEVVWLCLTFLLPVPNCPTGYLGPGGIGDMGQYTNCTGGAAALIDRWLLGESHIYQTPSSRVIYSTGMPHDPEGVLGSINSILMAFLGLQGVISAILTKCSTDQGFIPVNKNLWSLSYVTTLACFAFVLLVLVYYTVDVKRWWSGAPFYYPGMNSILVYVGHEVFEEYFPFRWTMANSQSHAEHLTQNLVATSCWVFISYMLYRKKIFWKI
;
A
#
# COMPACT_ATOMS: atom_id res chain seq x y z
N MET A 1 -47.34 6.40 -11.88
CA MET A 1 -46.16 6.61 -12.77
C MET A 1 -45.01 5.73 -12.29
N SER A 2 -45.19 4.42 -12.41
CA SER A 2 -44.26 3.39 -11.90
C SER A 2 -44.24 2.27 -12.94
N SER A 3 -43.53 2.51 -14.05
CA SER A 3 -43.40 1.58 -15.17
C SER A 3 -42.31 2.03 -16.14
N MET A 4 -41.05 2.00 -15.73
CA MET A 4 -39.95 1.97 -16.71
C MET A 4 -38.69 1.48 -16.00
N PHE A 5 -38.33 0.22 -16.25
CA PHE A 5 -37.01 -0.43 -16.19
C PHE A 5 -37.24 -1.95 -16.12
N ARG A 6 -37.83 -2.50 -17.19
CA ARG A 6 -37.68 -3.93 -17.51
C ARG A 6 -36.39 -4.05 -18.31
N TYR A 7 -35.42 -4.81 -17.79
CA TYR A 7 -34.28 -5.25 -18.57
C TYR A 7 -34.76 -6.22 -19.64
N ASN A 8 -34.58 -5.87 -20.91
CA ASN A 8 -34.70 -6.78 -22.04
C ASN A 8 -33.55 -7.80 -21.96
N CYS A 9 -33.87 -9.08 -21.76
CA CYS A 9 -32.92 -10.16 -22.00
C CYS A 9 -33.01 -10.54 -23.48
N ALA A 10 -31.87 -10.47 -24.16
CA ALA A 10 -31.73 -10.66 -25.60
C ALA A 10 -32.23 -12.04 -26.05
N LYS A 11 -32.99 -12.07 -27.16
CA LYS A 11 -33.14 -13.28 -27.97
C LYS A 11 -31.76 -13.69 -28.47
N MET A 12 -31.40 -14.95 -28.24
CA MET A 12 -30.14 -15.56 -28.67
C MET A 12 -30.04 -15.55 -30.21
N ASP A 13 -28.87 -15.17 -30.73
CA ASP A 13 -28.61 -15.00 -32.16
C ASP A 13 -28.73 -16.33 -32.91
N PRO A 14 -29.55 -16.45 -33.97
CA PRO A 14 -29.69 -17.66 -34.78
C PRO A 14 -28.38 -18.14 -35.43
N ALA A 15 -27.33 -17.31 -35.51
CA ALA A 15 -26.00 -17.73 -35.96
C ALA A 15 -25.35 -18.75 -34.99
N LEU A 16 -25.49 -18.54 -33.68
CA LEU A 16 -24.92 -19.42 -32.65
C LEU A 16 -25.60 -20.80 -32.59
N LEU A 17 -26.89 -20.86 -32.94
CA LEU A 17 -27.62 -22.13 -33.05
C LEU A 17 -27.11 -22.97 -34.25
N ARG A 18 -26.70 -22.32 -35.35
CA ARG A 18 -26.11 -23.02 -36.51
C ARG A 18 -24.71 -23.54 -36.19
N GLU A 19 -23.90 -22.78 -35.47
CA GLU A 19 -22.57 -23.23 -35.05
C GLU A 19 -22.63 -24.43 -34.11
N ARG A 20 -23.61 -24.46 -33.20
CA ARG A 20 -23.85 -25.61 -32.32
C ARG A 20 -24.13 -26.90 -33.10
N GLU A 21 -24.98 -26.83 -34.13
CA GLU A 21 -25.33 -28.01 -34.94
C GLU A 21 -24.16 -28.46 -35.85
N LEU A 22 -23.35 -27.52 -36.34
CA LEU A 22 -22.13 -27.82 -37.10
C LEU A 22 -21.07 -28.51 -36.24
N PHE A 23 -20.89 -28.06 -34.99
CA PHE A 23 -19.99 -28.72 -34.04
C PHE A 23 -20.45 -30.15 -33.73
N LYS A 24 -21.75 -30.34 -33.52
CA LYS A 24 -22.36 -31.66 -33.23
C LYS A 24 -22.14 -32.65 -34.37
N LYS A 25 -22.22 -32.19 -35.63
CA LYS A 25 -21.91 -33.01 -36.82
C LYS A 25 -20.44 -33.38 -36.94
N ARG A 26 -19.51 -32.47 -36.59
CA ARG A 26 -18.06 -32.76 -36.63
C ARG A 26 -17.66 -33.79 -35.57
N ALA A 27 -18.20 -33.68 -34.36
CA ALA A 27 -17.91 -34.62 -33.27
C ALA A 27 -18.35 -36.07 -33.55
N LEU A 28 -19.40 -36.26 -34.36
CA LEU A 28 -19.89 -37.59 -34.77
C LEU A 28 -19.05 -38.24 -35.88
N SER A 29 -18.16 -37.48 -36.53
CA SER A 29 -17.44 -37.92 -37.75
C SER A 29 -16.01 -38.41 -37.53
N THR A 30 -15.47 -38.30 -36.32
CA THR A 30 -14.10 -38.76 -35.99
C THR A 30 -14.12 -40.21 -35.45
N PRO A 31 -13.50 -41.18 -36.13
CA PRO A 31 -13.44 -42.57 -35.66
C PRO A 31 -12.47 -42.74 -34.48
N ALA A 32 -12.88 -43.49 -33.46
CA ALA A 32 -12.10 -43.79 -32.28
C ALA A 32 -11.05 -44.89 -32.57
N VAL A 33 -9.79 -44.65 -32.18
CA VAL A 33 -8.70 -45.64 -32.22
C VAL A 33 -8.77 -46.53 -30.97
N GLU A 34 -8.72 -47.85 -31.20
CA GLU A 34 -8.80 -48.93 -30.22
C GLU A 34 -7.68 -48.93 -29.16
N LYS A 35 -8.05 -49.34 -27.94
CA LYS A 35 -7.16 -49.63 -26.79
C LYS A 35 -6.40 -50.94 -26.98
N ARG A 36 -5.15 -51.00 -26.49
CA ARG A 36 -4.43 -52.26 -26.19
C ARG A 36 -4.17 -52.39 -24.67
N GLN A 37 -4.51 -53.57 -24.14
CA GLN A 37 -4.45 -53.97 -22.72
C GLN A 37 -3.03 -54.35 -22.25
N ALA A 38 -2.82 -54.30 -20.92
CA ALA A 38 -1.73 -54.97 -20.20
C ALA A 38 -2.32 -55.80 -19.02
N PRO A 39 -1.65 -56.88 -18.57
CA PRO A 39 -2.29 -58.09 -18.05
C PRO A 39 -2.44 -58.18 -16.53
N SER A 40 -3.41 -58.99 -16.09
CA SER A 40 -3.62 -59.49 -14.73
C SER A 40 -3.06 -60.91 -14.56
N ASP A 41 -2.46 -61.25 -13.41
CA ASP A 41 -3.12 -62.02 -12.33
C ASP A 41 -2.18 -62.77 -11.37
N SER A 42 -2.78 -63.07 -10.20
CA SER A 42 -2.42 -64.06 -9.16
C SER A 42 -1.52 -63.55 -8.01
N HIS A 43 -1.82 -63.71 -6.72
CA HIS A 43 -2.60 -64.71 -6.00
C HIS A 43 -3.35 -64.15 -4.76
N LYS A 44 -4.46 -64.82 -4.44
CA LYS A 44 -5.41 -64.57 -3.33
C LYS A 44 -5.26 -65.60 -2.20
N LYS A 45 -5.71 -65.17 -1.00
CA LYS A 45 -6.43 -65.90 0.09
C LYS A 45 -5.64 -66.60 1.22
N LYS A 46 -5.99 -66.21 2.46
CA LYS A 46 -6.89 -66.90 3.46
C LYS A 46 -6.82 -66.08 4.77
N LYS A 47 -7.77 -65.95 5.71
CA LYS A 47 -9.18 -66.28 6.04
C LYS A 47 -9.34 -65.73 7.51
N PRO A 48 -10.48 -65.78 8.23
CA PRO A 48 -11.85 -65.32 7.98
C PRO A 48 -12.49 -64.51 9.18
N LYS A 49 -13.76 -64.14 8.96
CA LYS A 49 -14.82 -63.51 9.79
C LYS A 49 -15.12 -64.12 11.18
N LEU A 50 -15.86 -63.36 12.00
CA LEU A 50 -17.18 -63.80 12.51
C LEU A 50 -18.14 -62.60 12.74
N ASP A 51 -19.39 -62.74 12.30
CA ASP A 51 -20.51 -61.79 12.39
C ASP A 51 -21.53 -62.22 13.49
N LYS A 52 -22.50 -61.33 13.78
CA LYS A 52 -23.91 -61.57 14.21
C LYS A 52 -24.18 -61.85 15.71
N GLU A 53 -25.30 -61.47 16.36
CA GLU A 53 -26.59 -60.89 15.95
C GLU A 53 -27.45 -60.49 17.19
N SER A 54 -28.41 -59.54 17.01
CA SER A 54 -29.78 -59.52 17.61
C SER A 54 -29.94 -59.33 19.15
N SER A 55 -31.04 -58.85 19.77
CA SER A 55 -32.36 -58.31 19.42
C SER A 55 -33.05 -57.73 20.68
N SER A 56 -34.06 -56.85 20.47
CA SER A 56 -35.32 -56.62 21.25
C SER A 56 -35.30 -56.37 22.78
N GLY A 57 -35.82 -55.23 23.25
CA GLY A 57 -37.18 -55.07 23.84
C GLY A 57 -37.03 -54.62 25.32
N SER A 58 -37.92 -53.92 26.05
CA SER A 58 -39.32 -53.51 25.89
C SER A 58 -39.73 -52.65 27.12
N LYS A 59 -40.46 -51.53 26.86
CA LYS A 59 -41.67 -50.98 27.56
C LYS A 59 -41.69 -50.31 28.96
N HIS A 60 -42.71 -49.42 29.02
CA HIS A 60 -43.50 -48.82 30.11
C HIS A 60 -42.86 -47.66 30.88
N GLY A 61 -43.54 -46.56 31.24
CA GLY A 61 -44.96 -46.21 31.29
C GLY A 61 -45.11 -45.14 32.40
N ALA A 62 -45.99 -44.16 32.19
CA ALA A 62 -46.17 -42.97 33.05
C ALA A 62 -46.71 -43.28 34.46
N GLU A 63 -46.42 -42.42 35.47
CA GLU A 63 -47.42 -41.76 36.33
C GLU A 63 -46.84 -40.83 37.42
N SER A 64 -47.72 -39.94 37.88
CA SER A 64 -47.58 -38.86 38.85
C SER A 64 -47.38 -39.33 40.30
N SER A 65 -46.60 -38.58 41.10
CA SER A 65 -46.80 -38.54 42.56
C SER A 65 -46.30 -37.24 43.18
N ASN A 66 -47.23 -36.48 43.76
CA ASN A 66 -46.98 -35.40 44.72
C ASN A 66 -46.20 -35.91 45.93
N GLY A 67 -45.02 -35.35 46.17
CA GLY A 67 -44.22 -35.55 47.39
C GLY A 67 -44.04 -34.24 48.14
N SER A 68 -44.86 -34.05 49.18
CA SER A 68 -44.75 -32.99 50.19
C SER A 68 -43.36 -33.01 50.86
N PHE A 69 -42.65 -31.86 50.85
CA PHE A 69 -41.42 -31.67 51.63
C PHE A 69 -41.73 -30.84 52.87
N ASN A 70 -41.62 -31.50 54.04
CA ASN A 70 -41.83 -30.93 55.35
C ASN A 70 -40.59 -30.11 55.77
N ILE A 71 -40.81 -28.85 56.17
CA ILE A 71 -39.77 -27.88 56.54
C ILE A 71 -39.38 -28.11 58.01
N LYS A 72 -38.11 -28.47 58.25
CA LYS A 72 -37.46 -28.22 59.55
C LYS A 72 -36.63 -26.95 59.47
N THR A 73 -37.01 -25.99 60.29
CA THR A 73 -36.40 -24.67 60.47
C THR A 73 -35.00 -24.77 61.07
N SER A 74 -34.00 -24.42 60.27
CA SER A 74 -32.69 -23.95 60.74
C SER A 74 -32.37 -22.63 60.02
N SER A 75 -32.04 -21.60 60.79
CA SER A 75 -31.93 -20.21 60.35
C SER A 75 -30.74 -19.91 59.42
N GLY A 76 -29.90 -20.90 59.09
CA GLY A 76 -28.74 -20.75 58.19
C GLY A 76 -29.00 -21.01 56.70
N TYR A 77 -30.09 -21.69 56.33
CA TYR A 77 -30.32 -22.14 54.95
C TYR A 77 -31.00 -21.10 54.03
N LYS A 78 -31.60 -20.04 54.61
CA LYS A 78 -32.37 -19.06 53.84
C LYS A 78 -31.48 -18.14 52.99
N PHE A 79 -30.27 -17.81 53.43
CA PHE A 79 -29.36 -16.94 52.67
C PHE A 79 -28.66 -17.65 51.50
N GLY A 80 -28.36 -18.95 51.60
CA GLY A 80 -27.74 -19.72 50.52
C GLY A 80 -28.68 -19.97 49.33
N CYS A 81 -29.95 -20.29 49.61
CA CYS A 81 -30.99 -20.39 48.58
C CYS A 81 -31.30 -19.03 47.96
N LEU A 82 -31.44 -17.96 48.75
CA LEU A 82 -31.61 -16.60 48.21
C LEU A 82 -30.40 -16.15 47.39
N ALA A 83 -29.17 -16.43 47.80
CA ALA A 83 -27.98 -16.09 47.03
C ALA A 83 -27.90 -16.86 45.71
N LYS A 84 -28.26 -18.15 45.69
CA LYS A 84 -28.35 -18.94 44.45
C LYS A 84 -29.49 -18.46 43.56
N ILE A 85 -30.66 -18.14 44.11
CA ILE A 85 -31.80 -17.61 43.36
C ILE A 85 -31.45 -16.22 42.80
N VAL A 86 -30.81 -15.35 43.59
CA VAL A 86 -30.36 -14.02 43.15
C VAL A 86 -29.29 -14.14 42.07
N ASN A 87 -28.31 -15.04 42.21
CA ASN A 87 -27.33 -15.28 41.14
C ASN A 87 -27.97 -15.85 39.88
N TYR A 88 -28.94 -16.76 40.02
CA TYR A 88 -29.66 -17.33 38.88
C TYR A 88 -30.56 -16.28 38.20
N MET A 89 -31.26 -15.44 38.96
CA MET A 89 -32.05 -14.31 38.45
C MET A 89 -31.17 -13.26 37.79
N LYS A 90 -30.00 -12.96 38.36
CA LYS A 90 -29.01 -12.03 37.77
C LYS A 90 -28.42 -12.60 36.48
N ALA A 91 -28.17 -13.91 36.44
CA ALA A 91 -27.75 -14.62 35.22
C ALA A 91 -28.85 -14.66 34.15
N LEU A 92 -30.11 -14.83 34.53
CA LEU A 92 -31.28 -14.81 33.63
C LEU A 92 -31.47 -13.45 32.96
N VAL A 93 -31.28 -12.35 33.69
CA VAL A 93 -31.32 -10.98 33.13
C VAL A 93 -30.15 -10.73 32.17
N SER A 94 -29.01 -11.38 32.40
CA SER A 94 -27.82 -11.26 31.53
C SER A 94 -27.83 -12.18 30.31
N ASN A 95 -28.79 -13.11 30.19
CA ASN A 95 -28.80 -14.11 29.13
C ASN A 95 -29.42 -13.54 27.84
N PRO A 96 -28.67 -13.42 26.73
CA PRO A 96 -29.17 -12.84 25.48
C PRO A 96 -30.25 -13.68 24.79
N LYS A 97 -30.45 -14.94 25.21
CA LYS A 97 -31.48 -15.87 24.70
C LYS A 97 -32.80 -15.81 25.47
N ILE A 98 -33.01 -14.85 26.37
CA ILE A 98 -34.25 -14.71 27.15
C ILE A 98 -34.76 -13.27 27.04
N TYR A 99 -36.07 -13.09 26.92
CA TYR A 99 -36.72 -11.78 27.04
C TYR A 99 -37.71 -11.79 28.21
N VAL A 100 -37.81 -10.67 28.93
CA VAL A 100 -38.70 -10.53 30.08
C VAL A 100 -39.91 -9.68 29.65
N ARG A 101 -41.13 -10.20 29.84
CA ARG A 101 -42.37 -9.46 29.60
C ARG A 101 -43.31 -9.67 30.78
N ASP A 102 -43.70 -8.57 31.43
CA ASP A 102 -44.69 -8.53 32.51
C ASP A 102 -44.48 -9.58 33.63
N GLY A 103 -43.22 -9.75 34.05
CA GLY A 103 -42.85 -10.70 35.12
C GLY A 103 -42.68 -12.16 34.68
N THR A 104 -42.85 -12.48 33.39
CA THR A 104 -42.60 -13.81 32.82
C THR A 104 -41.36 -13.83 31.92
N TYR A 105 -40.61 -14.94 31.95
CA TYR A 105 -39.42 -15.15 31.12
C TYR A 105 -39.80 -15.93 29.86
N GLY A 106 -39.58 -15.34 28.68
CA GLY A 106 -39.77 -15.98 27.39
C GLY A 106 -38.43 -16.35 26.74
N PHE A 107 -38.37 -17.52 26.11
CA PHE A 107 -37.21 -17.92 25.31
C PHE A 107 -37.14 -17.10 24.01
N LYS A 108 -35.96 -16.54 23.72
CA LYS A 108 -35.66 -15.75 22.52
C LYS A 108 -34.82 -16.58 21.54
N PRO A 109 -35.43 -17.27 20.57
CA PRO A 109 -34.68 -17.93 19.52
C PRO A 109 -33.93 -16.89 18.67
N LYS A 110 -32.82 -17.31 18.06
CA LYS A 110 -32.02 -16.46 17.15
C LYS A 110 -32.85 -15.94 15.97
N TYR A 111 -33.72 -16.79 15.44
CA TYR A 111 -34.73 -16.43 14.44
C TYR A 111 -36.11 -16.83 14.97
N ASN A 112 -37.02 -15.86 15.09
CA ASN A 112 -38.39 -16.14 15.49
C ASN A 112 -39.23 -16.55 14.27
N LEU A 113 -39.34 -17.85 14.04
CA LEU A 113 -39.99 -18.41 12.86
C LEU A 113 -41.34 -19.02 13.24
N LYS A 114 -42.42 -18.40 12.79
CA LYS A 114 -43.78 -18.88 13.10
C LYS A 114 -44.26 -19.98 12.16
N ASP A 115 -43.92 -19.89 10.87
CA ASP A 115 -44.45 -20.75 9.80
C ASP A 115 -43.41 -21.04 8.71
N LYS A 116 -43.70 -22.04 7.86
CA LYS A 116 -42.90 -22.35 6.65
C LYS A 116 -42.69 -21.13 5.72
N LYS A 117 -43.69 -20.25 5.62
CA LYS A 117 -43.59 -19.01 4.81
C LYS A 117 -42.59 -18.02 5.42
N ALA A 118 -42.47 -17.98 6.75
CA ALA A 118 -41.50 -17.13 7.43
C ALA A 118 -40.07 -17.65 7.20
N LEU A 119 -39.87 -18.97 7.19
CA LEU A 119 -38.59 -19.58 6.85
C LEU A 119 -38.18 -19.26 5.41
N LEU A 120 -39.09 -19.39 4.43
CA LEU A 120 -38.79 -19.06 3.03
C LEU A 120 -38.39 -17.59 2.85
N ARG A 121 -39.14 -16.66 3.46
CA ARG A 121 -38.82 -15.22 3.42
C ARG A 121 -37.49 -14.90 4.08
N LEU A 122 -37.13 -15.62 5.14
CA LEU A 122 -35.82 -15.45 5.79
C LEU A 122 -34.70 -15.85 4.83
N LEU A 123 -34.82 -17.02 4.18
CA LEU A 123 -33.82 -17.51 3.25
C LEU A 123 -33.70 -16.61 2.01
N ASP A 124 -34.82 -16.18 1.42
CA ASP A 124 -34.87 -15.22 0.31
C ASP A 124 -34.20 -13.89 0.67
N LYS A 125 -34.48 -13.36 1.88
CA LYS A 125 -33.82 -12.16 2.39
C LYS A 125 -32.31 -12.34 2.58
N HIS A 126 -31.88 -13.52 3.03
CA HIS A 126 -30.46 -13.84 3.19
C HIS A 126 -29.72 -13.87 1.84
N ASP A 127 -30.40 -14.33 0.78
CA ASP A 127 -29.88 -14.33 -0.58
C ASP A 127 -29.80 -12.91 -1.16
N GLN A 128 -30.90 -12.15 -1.10
CA GLN A 128 -30.96 -10.76 -1.58
C GLN A 128 -29.96 -9.82 -0.89
N LEU A 129 -29.65 -10.05 0.39
CA LEU A 129 -28.71 -9.25 1.17
C LEU A 129 -27.29 -9.81 1.19
N GLY A 130 -27.04 -10.98 0.60
CA GLY A 130 -25.72 -11.62 0.61
C GLY A 130 -25.22 -12.05 1.99
N LEU A 131 -26.12 -12.42 2.90
CA LEU A 131 -25.80 -12.79 4.30
C LEU A 131 -25.40 -14.26 4.47
N GLY A 132 -25.39 -15.05 3.38
CA GLY A 132 -25.10 -16.48 3.39
C GLY A 132 -26.25 -17.35 3.93
N GLY A 133 -26.02 -18.65 4.05
CA GLY A 133 -27.03 -19.62 4.45
C GLY A 133 -27.28 -19.70 5.96
N VAL A 134 -28.43 -20.27 6.35
CA VAL A 134 -28.85 -20.40 7.75
C VAL A 134 -28.62 -21.83 8.24
N LEU A 135 -28.06 -22.02 9.43
CA LEU A 135 -27.86 -23.36 9.99
C LEU A 135 -29.19 -24.03 10.33
N LEU A 136 -29.27 -25.34 10.11
CA LEU A 136 -30.45 -26.13 10.46
C LEU A 136 -30.75 -26.05 11.97
N ASP A 137 -29.72 -26.15 12.82
CA ASP A 137 -29.84 -26.04 14.30
C ASP A 137 -30.57 -24.75 14.73
N ASP A 138 -30.24 -23.61 14.08
CA ASP A 138 -30.84 -22.30 14.39
C ASP A 138 -32.31 -22.23 13.92
N VAL A 139 -32.68 -22.96 12.88
CA VAL A 139 -34.06 -23.06 12.38
C VAL A 139 -34.89 -23.99 13.26
N GLU A 140 -34.31 -25.09 13.74
CA GLU A 140 -34.96 -26.00 14.70
C GLU A 140 -35.21 -25.33 16.06
N GLU A 141 -34.31 -24.45 16.51
CA GLU A 141 -34.47 -23.66 17.73
C GLU A 141 -35.61 -22.62 17.60
N GLY A 142 -35.87 -22.14 16.38
CA GLY A 142 -36.81 -21.06 16.09
C GLY A 142 -38.19 -21.45 15.55
N LEU A 143 -38.32 -22.63 14.92
CA LEU A 143 -39.54 -23.09 14.23
C LEU A 143 -40.03 -24.45 14.79
N PRO A 144 -41.18 -24.51 15.47
CA PRO A 144 -41.75 -25.79 15.89
C PRO A 144 -42.12 -26.67 14.69
N ASN A 145 -41.78 -27.96 14.73
CA ASN A 145 -41.95 -28.92 13.62
C ASN A 145 -41.24 -28.53 12.30
N SER A 146 -40.06 -27.92 12.41
CA SER A 146 -39.17 -27.55 11.30
C SER A 146 -39.01 -28.63 10.22
N ALA A 147 -38.84 -29.90 10.61
CA ALA A 147 -38.68 -31.03 9.69
C ALA A 147 -39.86 -31.19 8.71
N LYS A 148 -41.09 -30.93 9.15
CA LYS A 148 -42.28 -30.99 8.30
C LYS A 148 -42.34 -29.78 7.36
N ALA A 149 -41.99 -28.59 7.86
CA ALA A 149 -41.94 -27.36 7.06
C ALA A 149 -40.90 -27.46 5.94
N ILE A 150 -39.71 -27.98 6.24
CA ILE A 150 -38.61 -28.16 5.30
C ILE A 150 -38.98 -29.16 4.21
N LYS A 151 -39.57 -30.32 4.57
CA LYS A 151 -40.05 -31.31 3.59
C LYS A 151 -41.08 -30.72 2.62
N VAL A 152 -41.96 -29.84 3.10
CA VAL A 152 -43.00 -29.20 2.28
C VAL A 152 -42.42 -28.14 1.34
N LEU A 153 -41.35 -27.45 1.74
CA LEU A 153 -40.67 -26.47 0.90
C LEU A 153 -39.78 -27.14 -0.16
N GLY A 154 -39.25 -28.33 0.14
CA GLY A 154 -38.59 -29.21 -0.82
C GLY A 154 -37.55 -28.49 -1.68
N ASP A 155 -37.80 -28.44 -2.98
CA ASP A 155 -36.93 -27.85 -4.01
C ASP A 155 -36.76 -26.32 -3.94
N GLN A 156 -37.44 -25.63 -3.02
CA GLN A 156 -37.21 -24.20 -2.78
C GLN A 156 -36.01 -23.91 -1.88
N ILE A 157 -35.39 -24.97 -1.32
CA ILE A 157 -34.27 -24.87 -0.38
C ILE A 157 -33.14 -25.79 -0.84
N ILE A 158 -31.92 -25.28 -0.87
CA ILE A 158 -30.70 -26.06 -1.11
C ILE A 158 -30.06 -26.44 0.23
N PHE A 159 -29.60 -27.69 0.35
CA PHE A 159 -28.84 -28.15 1.51
C PHE A 159 -27.37 -28.27 1.16
N VAL A 160 -26.53 -27.62 1.96
CA VAL A 160 -25.08 -27.80 1.92
C VAL A 160 -24.65 -28.49 3.22
N THR A 161 -23.99 -29.64 3.09
CA THR A 161 -23.45 -30.38 4.24
C THR A 161 -21.99 -30.00 4.42
N ARG A 162 -21.65 -29.49 5.60
CA ARG A 162 -20.26 -29.18 5.97
C ARG A 162 -19.51 -30.45 6.40
N PRO A 163 -18.16 -30.42 6.43
CA PRO A 163 -17.34 -31.55 6.91
C PRO A 163 -17.65 -31.98 8.34
N ASP A 164 -18.20 -31.09 9.16
CA ASP A 164 -18.66 -31.32 10.53
C ASP A 164 -20.04 -32.01 10.61
N LYS A 165 -20.58 -32.47 9.48
CA LYS A 165 -21.93 -33.06 9.31
C LYS A 165 -23.09 -32.11 9.61
N LYS A 166 -22.84 -30.81 9.84
CA LYS A 166 -23.91 -29.82 10.00
C LYS A 166 -24.48 -29.41 8.64
N LYS A 167 -25.79 -29.17 8.60
CA LYS A 167 -26.51 -28.78 7.39
C LYS A 167 -26.81 -27.28 7.40
N ILE A 168 -26.56 -26.64 6.27
CA ILE A 168 -26.88 -25.24 6.03
C ILE A 168 -27.97 -25.17 4.94
N LEU A 169 -28.99 -24.36 5.19
CA LEU A 169 -30.12 -24.11 4.33
C LEU A 169 -29.86 -22.82 3.53
N PHE A 170 -29.99 -22.90 2.21
CA PHE A 170 -29.93 -21.77 1.28
C PHE A 170 -31.25 -21.64 0.52
N TYR A 171 -31.57 -20.43 0.06
CA TYR A 171 -32.68 -20.22 -0.87
C TYR A 171 -32.31 -20.76 -2.25
N ASN A 172 -33.22 -21.50 -2.89
CA ASN A 172 -33.03 -21.96 -4.27
C ASN A 172 -33.68 -20.97 -5.23
N ASP A 173 -32.88 -20.15 -5.92
CA ASP A 173 -33.40 -19.29 -6.98
C ASP A 173 -33.73 -20.11 -8.24
N LYS A 174 -35.03 -20.28 -8.48
CA LYS A 174 -35.54 -21.03 -9.64
C LYS A 174 -35.32 -20.30 -10.96
N HIS A 175 -34.97 -19.02 -10.96
CA HIS A 175 -34.71 -18.26 -12.19
C HIS A 175 -33.44 -18.74 -12.91
N CYS A 176 -32.53 -19.42 -12.21
CA CYS A 176 -31.24 -19.88 -12.74
C CYS A 176 -31.10 -21.42 -12.78
N GLN A 177 -32.21 -22.16 -12.89
CA GLN A 177 -32.16 -23.62 -12.89
C GLN A 177 -31.74 -24.17 -14.27
N PHE A 178 -30.60 -24.86 -14.30
CA PHE A 178 -30.09 -25.56 -15.49
C PHE A 178 -29.89 -27.04 -15.17
N ILE A 179 -30.61 -27.91 -15.86
CA ILE A 179 -30.56 -29.37 -15.68
C ILE A 179 -29.67 -29.95 -16.78
N VAL A 180 -28.71 -30.79 -16.40
CA VAL A 180 -27.71 -31.38 -17.29
C VAL A 180 -27.57 -32.86 -17.01
N ASP A 181 -27.60 -33.66 -18.07
CA ASP A 181 -27.46 -35.12 -17.99
C ASP A 181 -26.14 -35.54 -17.34
N GLU A 182 -26.16 -36.65 -16.58
CA GLU A 182 -24.97 -37.14 -15.87
C GLU A 182 -23.81 -37.47 -16.82
N GLU A 183 -24.10 -37.92 -18.04
CA GLU A 183 -23.07 -38.18 -19.05
C GLU A 183 -22.32 -36.92 -19.44
N PHE A 184 -23.03 -35.79 -19.59
CA PHE A 184 -22.41 -34.52 -19.89
C PHE A 184 -21.58 -34.01 -18.70
N GLN A 185 -22.05 -34.21 -17.47
CA GLN A 185 -21.25 -33.87 -16.28
C GLN A 185 -19.95 -34.68 -16.19
N LYS A 186 -19.98 -35.96 -16.57
CA LYS A 186 -18.79 -36.81 -16.64
C LYS A 186 -17.83 -36.34 -17.73
N LEU A 187 -18.36 -36.00 -18.91
CA LEU A 187 -17.56 -35.46 -20.00
C LEU A 187 -16.90 -34.14 -19.60
N TRP A 188 -17.66 -33.22 -18.99
CA TRP A 188 -17.14 -31.93 -18.51
C TRP A 188 -15.98 -32.10 -17.51
N ARG A 189 -16.15 -32.97 -16.51
CA ARG A 189 -15.09 -33.24 -15.51
C ARG A 189 -13.90 -34.03 -16.05
N SER A 190 -14.06 -34.70 -17.20
CA SER A 190 -12.97 -35.47 -17.81
C SER A 190 -11.95 -34.61 -18.55
N VAL A 191 -12.27 -33.34 -18.84
CA VAL A 191 -11.37 -32.39 -19.50
C VAL A 191 -10.34 -31.89 -18.48
N PRO A 192 -9.05 -32.22 -18.63
CA PRO A 192 -8.02 -31.83 -17.67
C PRO A 192 -7.57 -30.38 -17.94
N VAL A 193 -7.97 -29.45 -17.09
CA VAL A 193 -7.59 -28.03 -17.18
C VAL A 193 -6.64 -27.58 -16.05
N ASP A 194 -6.62 -28.30 -14.93
CA ASP A 194 -5.90 -27.90 -13.71
C ASP A 194 -4.36 -27.80 -13.85
N ASN A 195 -3.78 -28.42 -14.88
CA ASN A 195 -2.33 -28.45 -15.14
C ASN A 195 -1.91 -27.65 -16.40
N ILE A 196 -2.81 -26.87 -16.98
CA ILE A 196 -2.57 -26.13 -18.23
C ILE A 196 -2.61 -24.63 -17.91
N ASP A 197 -1.59 -23.90 -18.38
CA ASP A 197 -1.52 -22.44 -18.21
C ASP A 197 -2.62 -21.73 -19.00
N ASP A 198 -3.23 -20.69 -18.43
CA ASP A 198 -4.31 -19.91 -19.05
C ASP A 198 -3.94 -19.38 -20.44
N GLU A 199 -2.67 -19.03 -20.67
CA GLU A 199 -2.15 -18.57 -21.96
C GLU A 199 -2.22 -19.66 -23.04
N LYS A 200 -1.95 -20.93 -22.68
CA LYS A 200 -2.05 -22.07 -23.61
C LYS A 200 -3.51 -22.40 -23.93
N ILE A 201 -4.41 -22.17 -22.97
CA ILE A 201 -5.85 -22.33 -23.19
C ILE A 201 -6.34 -21.26 -24.17
N ASP A 202 -5.94 -20.00 -23.99
CA ASP A 202 -6.27 -18.91 -24.90
C ASP A 202 -5.65 -19.09 -26.30
N GLU A 203 -4.42 -19.59 -26.40
CA GLU A 203 -3.81 -19.95 -27.67
C GLU A 203 -4.58 -21.08 -28.38
N TYR A 204 -4.97 -22.12 -27.63
CA TYR A 204 -5.80 -23.20 -28.14
C TYR A 204 -7.18 -22.70 -28.62
N LEU A 205 -7.82 -21.82 -27.85
CA LEU A 205 -9.11 -21.22 -28.20
C LEU A 205 -9.00 -20.34 -29.46
N LYS A 206 -7.98 -19.48 -29.54
CA LYS A 206 -7.70 -18.66 -30.75
C LYS A 206 -7.40 -19.53 -31.96
N LYS A 207 -6.67 -20.63 -31.78
CA LYS A 207 -6.38 -21.61 -32.85
C LYS A 207 -7.65 -22.33 -33.33
N GLN A 208 -8.64 -22.53 -32.45
CA GLN A 208 -9.97 -23.05 -32.79
C GLN A 208 -10.96 -21.96 -33.25
N GLY A 209 -10.51 -20.70 -33.33
CA GLY A 209 -11.32 -19.56 -33.79
C GLY A 209 -12.34 -19.04 -32.76
N ILE A 210 -12.17 -19.38 -31.48
CA ILE A 210 -13.07 -18.99 -30.38
C ILE A 210 -12.37 -17.92 -29.53
N SER A 211 -13.01 -16.78 -29.31
CA SER A 211 -12.48 -15.69 -28.46
C SER A 211 -12.95 -15.87 -27.02
N SER A 212 -12.09 -15.58 -26.04
CA SER A 212 -12.45 -15.60 -24.62
C SER A 212 -13.39 -14.43 -24.27
N MET A 213 -14.33 -14.66 -23.34
CA MET A 213 -15.39 -13.72 -22.94
C MET A 213 -14.89 -12.82 -21.79
N GLN A 214 -15.06 -11.50 -21.90
CA GLN A 214 -14.67 -10.53 -20.87
C GLN A 214 -15.80 -10.31 -19.84
N GLU A 215 -15.49 -10.46 -18.54
CA GLU A 215 -16.46 -10.31 -17.45
C GLU A 215 -17.00 -8.87 -17.33
N THR A 216 -18.32 -8.72 -17.46
CA THR A 216 -19.04 -7.46 -17.21
C THR A 216 -20.07 -7.67 -16.11
N GLY A 217 -19.76 -7.24 -14.88
CA GLY A 217 -20.69 -7.34 -13.76
C GLY A 217 -20.42 -6.29 -12.67
N PRO A 218 -21.41 -5.47 -12.25
CA PRO A 218 -21.23 -4.46 -11.20
C PRO A 218 -21.67 -4.99 -9.83
N LYS A 219 -20.98 -4.63 -8.73
CA LYS A 219 -21.50 -4.83 -7.37
C LYS A 219 -21.39 -3.58 -6.48
N LYS A 220 -22.57 -3.19 -5.96
CA LYS A 220 -22.90 -2.08 -5.06
C LYS A 220 -22.71 -2.45 -3.57
N VAL A 221 -22.49 -1.41 -2.77
CA VAL A 221 -22.45 -1.36 -1.29
C VAL A 221 -23.82 -0.95 -0.71
N LEU A 222 -24.14 -1.36 0.53
CA LEU A 222 -25.23 -0.81 1.36
C LEU A 222 -24.87 -0.80 2.87
N PRO A 223 -25.55 0.00 3.74
CA PRO A 223 -24.87 0.89 4.70
C PRO A 223 -25.36 0.82 6.18
N ILE A 224 -24.84 1.76 7.01
CA ILE A 224 -25.46 2.45 8.19
C ILE A 224 -25.11 1.96 9.63
N LYS A 225 -24.50 2.81 10.49
CA LYS A 225 -25.12 3.70 11.55
C LYS A 225 -24.12 4.20 12.61
N ARG A 226 -24.15 5.52 12.91
CA ARG A 226 -23.32 6.26 13.89
C ARG A 226 -23.82 6.16 15.35
N LYS A 227 -22.93 6.36 16.33
CA LYS A 227 -23.24 6.72 17.74
C LYS A 227 -22.40 7.93 18.20
N LYS A 228 -23.03 8.84 18.97
CA LYS A 228 -22.57 10.18 19.41
C LYS A 228 -21.29 10.19 20.29
N GLN A 229 -20.49 11.25 20.13
CA GLN A 229 -19.30 11.60 20.92
C GLN A 229 -19.60 12.58 22.08
N GLY A 230 -18.81 12.49 23.16
CA GLY A 230 -18.62 13.55 24.16
C GLY A 230 -17.39 14.41 23.81
N GLY A 231 -17.49 15.72 24.06
CA GLY A 231 -16.59 16.74 23.50
C GLY A 231 -15.20 16.83 24.12
N GLN A 232 -14.24 17.34 23.33
CA GLN A 232 -12.92 17.78 23.77
C GLN A 232 -12.53 19.14 23.17
N ARG A 233 -11.79 19.89 24.01
CA ARG A 233 -11.29 21.26 23.82
C ARG A 233 -10.42 21.43 22.56
N LYS A 234 -10.59 22.59 21.90
CA LYS A 234 -9.79 23.07 20.76
C LYS A 234 -8.33 23.28 21.16
N ARG A 235 -7.39 22.69 20.41
CA ARG A 235 -5.97 23.08 20.38
C ARG A 235 -5.70 23.82 19.08
N HIS A 236 -5.10 25.00 19.18
CA HIS A 236 -4.63 25.78 18.04
C HIS A 236 -3.42 25.09 17.39
N PHE A 237 -3.47 24.89 16.08
CA PHE A 237 -2.32 24.46 15.28
C PHE A 237 -1.59 25.70 14.74
N LYS A 238 -0.26 25.63 14.67
CA LYS A 238 0.60 26.67 14.08
C LYS A 238 0.80 26.34 12.60
N THR A 239 0.52 27.30 11.71
CA THR A 239 0.64 27.17 10.25
C THR A 239 2.07 27.45 9.79
N HIS A 240 2.59 26.63 8.88
CA HIS A 240 4.00 26.66 8.40
C HIS A 240 4.16 27.24 6.97
N ASN A 241 3.10 27.78 6.35
CA ASN A 241 3.10 28.17 4.94
C ASN A 241 3.09 29.70 4.71
N ASN A 242 4.11 30.39 5.21
CA ASN A 242 4.22 31.86 5.08
C ASN A 242 4.32 32.37 3.63
N HIS A 243 4.73 31.53 2.67
CA HIS A 243 4.85 31.91 1.25
C HIS A 243 3.53 31.81 0.47
N LEU A 244 2.50 31.17 1.04
CA LEU A 244 1.13 31.17 0.51
C LEU A 244 0.29 32.32 1.08
N ALA A 245 0.84 33.14 1.98
CA ALA A 245 0.12 34.25 2.59
C ALA A 245 -0.40 35.28 1.56
N GLY A 246 0.25 35.39 0.40
CA GLY A 246 -0.21 36.19 -0.75
C GLY A 246 -0.79 35.39 -1.93
N VAL A 247 -0.93 34.06 -1.78
CA VAL A 247 -1.62 33.15 -2.74
C VAL A 247 -3.02 32.79 -2.23
N LEU A 248 -3.30 33.04 -0.95
CA LEU A 248 -4.67 33.20 -0.49
C LEU A 248 -5.25 34.38 -1.27
N GLU A 249 -6.08 34.10 -2.28
CA GLU A 249 -6.89 35.12 -2.95
C GLU A 249 -7.64 35.88 -1.86
N ASP A 250 -7.26 37.14 -1.65
CA ASP A 250 -8.12 38.06 -0.93
C ASP A 250 -9.27 38.37 -1.89
N TYR A 251 -10.35 37.59 -1.77
CA TYR A 251 -11.57 37.73 -2.58
C TYR A 251 -12.30 39.07 -2.36
N SER A 252 -11.68 40.01 -1.66
CA SER A 252 -12.04 41.42 -1.55
C SER A 252 -12.26 42.06 -2.93
N GLU A 253 -11.50 41.65 -3.96
CA GLU A 253 -11.67 42.10 -5.35
C GLU A 253 -12.04 40.95 -6.29
N GLY A 254 -13.25 40.40 -6.12
CA GLY A 254 -13.84 39.43 -7.04
C GLY A 254 -14.19 38.13 -6.36
N VAL A 255 -15.26 38.14 -5.57
CA VAL A 255 -15.84 36.92 -4.98
C VAL A 255 -16.25 35.95 -6.11
N PRO A 256 -15.64 34.76 -6.25
CA PRO A 256 -16.07 33.79 -7.25
C PRO A 256 -17.51 33.40 -6.95
N GLN A 257 -18.41 33.72 -7.88
CA GLN A 257 -19.82 33.36 -7.73
C GLN A 257 -19.96 31.83 -7.77
N LEU A 258 -20.23 31.22 -6.61
CA LEU A 258 -20.50 29.77 -6.52
C LEU A 258 -21.67 29.34 -7.42
N GLY A 259 -22.66 30.22 -7.56
CA GLY A 259 -23.82 30.05 -8.43
C GLY A 259 -25.01 30.87 -7.97
N VAL A 260 -26.09 30.88 -8.76
CA VAL A 260 -27.31 31.65 -8.50
C VAL A 260 -28.39 30.70 -7.95
N LEU A 261 -28.98 31.05 -6.80
CA LEU A 261 -30.15 30.34 -6.25
C LEU A 261 -31.40 30.77 -7.04
N PRO A 262 -32.08 29.87 -7.77
CA PRO A 262 -33.31 30.22 -8.48
C PRO A 262 -34.44 30.50 -7.50
N ALA A 263 -35.27 31.51 -7.80
CA ALA A 263 -36.49 31.76 -7.05
C ALA A 263 -37.44 30.55 -7.17
N ALA A 264 -38.04 30.14 -6.05
CA ALA A 264 -39.02 29.06 -6.06
C ALA A 264 -40.26 29.47 -6.89
N LEU A 265 -40.85 28.53 -7.64
CA LEU A 265 -42.03 28.79 -8.48
C LEU A 265 -43.27 29.20 -7.66
N ASN A 266 -43.34 28.83 -6.38
CA ASN A 266 -44.46 29.12 -5.50
C ASN A 266 -44.00 29.73 -4.16
N PRO A 267 -44.72 30.72 -3.60
CA PRO A 267 -44.46 31.24 -2.26
C PRO A 267 -44.51 30.12 -1.21
N GLY A 268 -43.48 30.00 -0.37
CA GLY A 268 -43.42 29.02 0.72
C GLY A 268 -42.70 27.70 0.39
N GLN A 269 -42.23 27.48 -0.84
CA GLN A 269 -41.32 26.37 -1.16
C GLN A 269 -39.84 26.78 -1.00
N PRO A 270 -39.02 26.04 -0.24
CA PRO A 270 -37.59 26.29 -0.16
C PRO A 270 -36.89 25.90 -1.47
N SER A 271 -36.05 26.79 -2.00
CA SER A 271 -35.15 26.52 -3.11
C SER A 271 -33.79 26.08 -2.57
N SER A 272 -33.17 25.06 -3.19
CA SER A 272 -31.88 24.52 -2.77
C SER A 272 -30.95 24.35 -3.97
N ALA A 273 -29.68 24.69 -3.81
CA ALA A 273 -28.62 24.42 -4.77
C ALA A 273 -27.45 23.72 -4.07
N ASN A 274 -26.86 22.72 -4.72
CA ASN A 274 -25.76 21.94 -4.17
C ASN A 274 -24.47 22.30 -4.89
N TYR A 275 -23.43 22.65 -4.13
CA TYR A 275 -22.10 22.98 -4.65
C TYR A 275 -21.05 22.14 -3.94
N VAL A 276 -20.05 21.69 -4.69
CA VAL A 276 -18.88 21.01 -4.12
C VAL A 276 -17.79 22.04 -3.91
N MET A 277 -17.34 22.18 -2.66
CA MET A 277 -16.28 23.11 -2.28
C MET A 277 -15.05 22.33 -1.80
N SER A 278 -13.86 22.74 -2.23
CA SER A 278 -12.59 22.21 -1.76
C SER A 278 -11.81 23.32 -1.06
N THR A 279 -11.71 23.27 0.27
CA THR A 279 -11.00 24.30 1.04
C THR A 279 -10.06 23.65 2.06
N GLN A 280 -8.91 24.27 2.28
CA GLN A 280 -7.95 23.89 3.34
C GLN A 280 -8.01 24.85 4.54
N HIS A 281 -8.63 26.01 4.34
CA HIS A 281 -8.71 27.10 5.30
C HIS A 281 -10.17 27.47 5.54
N GLU A 282 -10.39 28.28 6.57
CA GLU A 282 -11.69 28.88 6.84
C GLU A 282 -12.09 29.79 5.67
N ILE A 283 -13.33 29.65 5.20
CA ILE A 283 -13.87 30.47 4.11
C ILE A 283 -15.07 31.25 4.59
N THR A 284 -15.25 32.43 4.03
CA THR A 284 -16.38 33.30 4.34
C THR A 284 -17.42 33.16 3.25
N LEU A 285 -18.59 32.61 3.58
CA LEU A 285 -19.72 32.54 2.66
C LEU A 285 -20.46 33.88 2.68
N GLN A 286 -20.57 34.51 1.51
CA GLN A 286 -21.34 35.73 1.31
C GLN A 286 -22.56 35.46 0.43
N LEU A 287 -23.74 35.88 0.89
CA LEU A 287 -24.98 35.81 0.11
C LEU A 287 -25.40 37.23 -0.29
N ILE A 288 -25.48 37.49 -1.59
CA ILE A 288 -25.85 38.79 -2.15
C ILE A 288 -27.20 38.67 -2.86
N SER A 289 -28.12 39.61 -2.61
CA SER A 289 -29.39 39.67 -3.33
C SER A 289 -29.19 40.23 -4.75
N ALA A 290 -29.54 39.46 -5.78
CA ALA A 290 -29.40 39.86 -7.17
C ALA A 290 -30.29 41.06 -7.58
N THR A 291 -31.38 41.31 -6.86
CA THR A 291 -32.34 42.39 -7.19
C THR A 291 -31.97 43.74 -6.57
N VAL A 292 -31.23 43.76 -5.46
CA VAL A 292 -30.91 44.98 -4.70
C VAL A 292 -29.39 45.19 -4.57
N ASN A 293 -28.57 44.25 -5.04
CA ASN A 293 -27.11 44.23 -4.86
C ASN A 293 -26.69 44.48 -3.40
N LYS A 294 -27.52 44.01 -2.46
CA LYS A 294 -27.32 44.17 -1.03
C LYS A 294 -26.85 42.85 -0.44
N GLU A 295 -25.81 42.91 0.37
CA GLU A 295 -25.34 41.78 1.19
C GLU A 295 -26.43 41.37 2.18
N LEU A 296 -26.88 40.11 2.08
CA LEU A 296 -27.91 39.55 2.95
C LEU A 296 -27.29 38.92 4.20
N CYS A 297 -26.17 38.19 4.04
CA CYS A 297 -25.45 37.60 5.16
C CYS A 297 -24.03 37.17 4.80
N THR A 298 -23.16 37.20 5.81
CA THR A 298 -21.75 36.81 5.72
C THR A 298 -21.44 35.87 6.88
N VAL A 299 -21.04 34.62 6.58
CA VAL A 299 -20.78 33.60 7.59
C VAL A 299 -19.39 32.98 7.37
N PRO A 300 -18.41 33.24 8.25
CA PRO A 300 -17.16 32.50 8.24
C PRO A 300 -17.41 31.07 8.75
N PHE A 301 -16.97 30.07 7.98
CA PHE A 301 -17.11 28.68 8.34
C PHE A 301 -15.95 27.83 7.82
N HIS A 302 -15.47 26.93 8.68
CA HIS A 302 -14.45 25.96 8.33
C HIS A 302 -15.08 24.62 7.98
N PHE A 303 -15.08 24.28 6.69
CA PHE A 303 -15.59 23.01 6.19
C PHE A 303 -14.65 21.85 6.54
N GLY A 304 -15.21 20.74 7.02
CA GLY A 304 -14.47 19.51 7.24
C GLY A 304 -14.59 18.58 6.04
N GLU A 305 -13.59 17.72 5.87
CA GLU A 305 -13.49 16.83 4.70
C GLU A 305 -14.69 15.87 4.62
N HIS A 306 -15.30 15.77 3.42
CA HIS A 306 -16.51 14.98 3.14
C HIS A 306 -17.68 15.26 4.08
N GLY A 307 -17.74 16.44 4.70
CA GLY A 307 -18.90 16.88 5.47
C GLY A 307 -20.00 17.43 4.55
N ASN A 308 -21.26 17.16 4.88
CA ASN A 308 -22.40 17.76 4.20
C ASN A 308 -22.98 18.87 5.07
N TYR A 309 -23.11 20.07 4.49
CA TYR A 309 -23.47 21.29 5.19
C TYR A 309 -24.56 22.02 4.41
N SER A 310 -25.61 22.45 5.12
CA SER A 310 -26.67 23.28 4.57
C SER A 310 -26.61 24.69 5.15
N LEU A 311 -26.64 25.71 4.30
CA LEU A 311 -26.81 27.10 4.72
C LEU A 311 -28.30 27.44 4.78
N TRP A 312 -28.83 27.63 5.99
CA TRP A 312 -30.23 27.98 6.21
C TRP A 312 -30.37 29.50 6.26
N VAL A 313 -31.18 30.05 5.37
CA VAL A 313 -31.48 31.49 5.29
C VAL A 313 -32.90 31.70 5.81
N LYS A 314 -33.05 32.44 6.91
CA LYS A 314 -34.36 32.74 7.52
C LYS A 314 -34.62 34.24 7.48
N ASN A 315 -35.79 34.63 6.98
CA ASN A 315 -36.27 36.00 7.04
C ASN A 315 -36.97 36.20 8.39
N LEU A 316 -36.47 37.11 9.24
CA LEU A 316 -37.15 37.48 10.47
C LEU A 316 -38.23 38.53 10.14
N ASN A 317 -39.28 38.61 10.96
CA ASN A 317 -40.51 39.36 10.69
C ASN A 317 -40.35 40.90 10.51
N GLU A 318 -39.13 41.43 10.48
CA GLU A 318 -38.81 42.78 10.05
C GLU A 318 -37.96 42.71 8.78
N SER A 319 -38.45 43.34 7.72
CA SER A 319 -38.04 43.24 6.31
C SER A 319 -36.61 43.70 5.97
N SER A 320 -35.69 43.69 6.92
CA SER A 320 -34.30 44.15 6.76
C SER A 320 -33.24 43.23 7.35
N VAL A 321 -33.59 42.20 8.15
CA VAL A 321 -32.62 41.33 8.82
C VAL A 321 -32.80 39.86 8.43
N VAL A 322 -31.90 39.37 7.58
CA VAL A 322 -31.82 37.96 7.17
C VAL A 322 -30.82 37.24 8.08
N ASN A 323 -31.24 36.15 8.74
CA ASN A 323 -30.36 35.34 9.56
C ASN A 323 -29.89 34.11 8.79
N CYS A 324 -28.57 33.91 8.71
CA CYS A 324 -27.94 32.77 8.04
C CYS A 324 -27.23 31.88 9.05
N SER A 325 -27.62 30.61 9.10
CA SER A 325 -27.00 29.61 9.96
C SER A 325 -26.54 28.41 9.17
N VAL A 326 -25.27 28.03 9.29
CA VAL A 326 -24.75 26.79 8.71
C VAL A 326 -25.10 25.61 9.62
N VAL A 327 -25.77 24.60 9.07
CA VAL A 327 -26.16 23.36 9.75
C VAL A 327 -25.35 22.21 9.17
N THR A 328 -24.82 21.36 10.03
CA THR A 328 -24.11 20.14 9.63
C THR A 328 -25.10 19.00 9.44
N ASP A 329 -25.40 18.63 8.19
CA ASP A 329 -26.31 17.51 7.89
C ASP A 329 -25.61 16.18 8.12
N GLU A 330 -24.38 16.06 7.61
CA GLU A 330 -23.48 14.96 7.91
C GLU A 330 -22.14 15.52 8.38
N GLY A 331 -21.79 15.23 9.65
CA GLY A 331 -20.50 15.65 10.20
C GLY A 331 -19.31 15.08 9.40
N PRO A 332 -18.17 15.78 9.39
CA PRO A 332 -17.01 15.43 8.57
C PRO A 332 -16.40 14.08 8.96
N VAL A 333 -15.71 13.46 8.01
CA VAL A 333 -15.01 12.19 8.25
C VAL A 333 -13.67 12.50 8.91
N ASN A 334 -13.28 11.71 9.92
CA ASN A 334 -11.94 11.83 10.50
C ASN A 334 -10.93 11.05 9.65
N SER A 335 -10.20 11.79 8.82
CA SER A 335 -9.21 11.25 7.88
C SER A 335 -8.04 10.53 8.57
N TYR A 336 -7.81 10.72 9.88
CA TYR A 336 -6.72 10.07 10.62
C TYR A 336 -7.04 8.67 11.16
N ILE A 337 -8.31 8.26 11.20
CA ILE A 337 -8.70 6.92 11.70
C ILE A 337 -8.04 5.78 10.90
N PRO A 338 -8.03 5.79 9.56
CA PRO A 338 -7.38 4.75 8.77
C PRO A 338 -5.88 4.58 9.09
N ILE A 339 -5.17 5.69 9.32
CA ILE A 339 -3.75 5.66 9.71
C ILE A 339 -3.57 4.96 11.05
N LEU A 340 -4.40 5.29 12.04
CA LEU A 340 -4.34 4.66 13.35
C LEU A 340 -4.62 3.16 13.27
N VAL A 341 -5.62 2.76 12.49
CA VAL A 341 -5.96 1.34 12.26
C VAL A 341 -4.79 0.61 11.59
N ALA A 342 -4.22 1.19 10.53
CA ALA A 342 -3.05 0.63 9.86
C ALA A 342 -1.85 0.48 10.82
N PHE A 343 -1.57 1.51 11.62
CA PHE A 343 -0.51 1.47 12.62
C PHE A 343 -0.72 0.36 13.64
N LEU A 344 -1.94 0.20 14.17
CA LEU A 344 -2.27 -0.86 15.12
C LEU A 344 -2.13 -2.26 14.50
N ILE A 345 -2.50 -2.44 13.23
CA ILE A 345 -2.31 -3.70 12.51
C ILE A 345 -0.81 -4.03 12.38
N PHE A 346 0.00 -3.09 11.88
CA PHE A 346 1.44 -3.32 11.72
C PHE A 346 2.16 -3.49 13.05
N ALA A 347 1.79 -2.73 14.09
CA ALA A 347 2.31 -2.90 15.44
C ALA A 347 1.94 -4.28 16.01
N GLY A 348 0.70 -4.74 15.79
CA GLY A 348 0.24 -6.07 16.15
C GLY A 348 1.02 -7.18 15.43
N LEU A 349 1.25 -7.03 14.11
CA LEU A 349 2.05 -7.97 13.31
C LEU A 349 3.52 -7.99 13.77
N ALA A 350 4.11 -6.83 14.06
CA ALA A 350 5.47 -6.73 14.58
C ALA A 350 5.60 -7.40 15.95
N LEU A 351 4.63 -7.19 16.84
CA LEU A 351 4.59 -7.83 18.15
C LEU A 351 4.40 -9.35 18.02
N ALA A 352 3.49 -9.80 17.16
CA ALA A 352 3.28 -11.22 16.90
C ALA A 352 4.54 -11.89 16.31
N SER A 353 5.27 -11.20 15.42
CA SER A 353 6.54 -11.68 14.87
C SER A 353 7.65 -11.73 15.94
N ALA A 354 7.74 -10.72 16.81
CA ALA A 354 8.70 -10.70 17.92
C ALA A 354 8.42 -11.82 18.94
N ILE A 355 7.15 -12.03 19.30
CA ILE A 355 6.73 -13.12 20.18
C ILE A 355 6.97 -14.47 19.50
N GLY A 356 6.59 -14.61 18.23
CA GLY A 356 6.81 -15.81 17.44
C GLY A 356 8.29 -16.19 17.37
N THR A 357 9.17 -15.25 17.04
CA THR A 357 10.63 -15.50 16.99
C THR A 357 11.21 -15.91 18.36
N LYS A 358 10.70 -15.37 19.47
CA LYS A 358 11.06 -15.81 20.82
C LYS A 358 10.53 -17.20 21.15
N ILE A 359 9.30 -17.53 20.74
CA ILE A 359 8.68 -18.85 20.96
C ILE A 359 9.38 -19.93 20.11
N PHE A 360 9.61 -19.68 18.82
CA PHE A 360 10.37 -20.58 17.94
C PHE A 360 11.85 -20.71 18.33
N GLY A 361 12.36 -19.76 19.11
CA GLY A 361 13.71 -19.80 19.69
C GLY A 361 13.84 -20.72 20.91
N LEU A 362 12.74 -21.14 21.55
CA LEU A 362 12.76 -22.08 22.66
C LEU A 362 13.13 -23.48 22.16
N ASP A 363 14.09 -24.14 22.82
CA ASP A 363 14.63 -25.43 22.40
C ASP A 363 13.57 -26.55 22.34
N VAL A 364 12.51 -26.43 23.14
CA VAL A 364 11.34 -27.31 23.11
C VAL A 364 10.59 -27.24 21.77
N VAL A 365 10.47 -26.05 21.17
CA VAL A 365 9.77 -25.84 19.90
C VAL A 365 10.64 -26.27 18.72
N LYS A 366 11.97 -26.03 18.78
CA LYS A 366 12.92 -26.58 17.80
C LYS A 366 12.88 -28.11 17.78
N GLY A 367 12.79 -28.75 18.95
CA GLY A 367 12.66 -30.21 19.05
C GLY A 367 11.38 -30.77 18.43
N ILE A 368 10.26 -30.05 18.52
CA ILE A 368 8.98 -30.44 17.91
C ILE A 368 8.99 -30.19 16.40
N LEU A 369 9.52 -29.03 15.96
CA LEU A 369 9.60 -28.69 14.54
C LEU A 369 10.57 -29.61 13.79
N PHE A 370 11.67 -30.02 14.42
CA PHE A 370 12.62 -30.97 13.86
C PHE A 370 11.99 -32.37 13.70
N ARG A 371 11.14 -32.80 14.64
CA ARG A 371 10.36 -34.05 14.50
C ARG A 371 9.38 -33.98 13.33
N ILE A 372 8.71 -32.84 13.13
CA ILE A 372 7.78 -32.66 12.01
C ILE A 372 8.53 -32.54 10.66
N SER A 373 9.68 -31.86 10.63
CA SER A 373 10.52 -31.72 9.43
C SER A 373 11.17 -33.05 9.01
N SER A 374 11.58 -33.88 9.97
CA SER A 374 12.17 -35.21 9.70
C SER A 374 11.20 -36.18 8.98
N SER A 375 9.90 -35.95 9.12
CA SER A 375 8.87 -36.71 8.39
C SER A 375 8.76 -36.30 6.91
N MET A 376 9.20 -35.10 6.53
CA MET A 376 9.16 -34.62 5.13
C MET A 376 10.51 -34.78 4.41
N GLU A 377 11.61 -34.96 5.16
CA GLU A 377 12.96 -35.13 4.60
C GLU A 377 13.26 -36.58 4.21
N THR A 378 12.57 -37.54 4.83
CA THR A 378 12.64 -38.97 4.52
C THR A 378 12.01 -39.32 3.15
N GLU A 379 11.04 -38.54 2.65
CA GLU A 379 10.50 -38.71 1.29
C GLU A 379 11.37 -38.06 0.19
N ARG A 380 12.24 -37.10 0.55
CA ARG A 380 13.15 -36.44 -0.40
C ARG A 380 14.45 -37.22 -0.65
N LEU A 381 14.95 -37.93 0.36
CA LEU A 381 16.20 -38.69 0.26
C LEU A 381 16.06 -40.02 -0.50
N ILE A 382 14.86 -40.60 -0.55
CA ILE A 382 14.61 -41.84 -1.32
C ILE A 382 14.62 -41.57 -2.84
N ASN A 383 14.35 -40.33 -3.27
CA ASN A 383 14.30 -39.95 -4.68
C ASN A 383 15.61 -39.38 -5.24
N SER A 384 16.67 -39.25 -4.43
CA SER A 384 17.96 -38.68 -4.87
C SER A 384 19.13 -39.69 -4.98
N GLU A 385 18.89 -40.99 -4.79
CA GLU A 385 19.93 -42.04 -4.81
C GLU A 385 20.13 -42.73 -6.17
N LEU A 386 19.46 -42.30 -7.26
CA LEU A 386 19.80 -42.72 -8.64
C LEU A 386 20.33 -41.54 -9.47
N GLY A 387 21.65 -41.33 -9.43
CA GLY A 387 22.34 -40.32 -10.25
C GLY A 387 23.79 -40.06 -9.82
N SER A 388 24.68 -41.00 -10.12
CA SER A 388 26.15 -40.99 -9.93
C SER A 388 26.88 -39.97 -10.86
N PRO A 389 28.23 -39.77 -10.81
CA PRO A 389 29.17 -39.53 -9.71
C PRO A 389 30.07 -38.28 -9.94
N GLY A 390 30.79 -37.83 -8.90
CA GLY A 390 31.86 -36.83 -9.04
C GLY A 390 32.62 -36.57 -7.74
N ARG A 391 33.32 -37.58 -7.23
CA ARG A 391 34.20 -37.51 -6.05
C ARG A 391 35.57 -36.99 -6.47
N THR A 392 36.02 -35.87 -5.92
CA THR A 392 37.45 -35.62 -5.69
C THR A 392 37.65 -35.21 -4.23
N LEU A 393 38.28 -36.14 -3.51
CA LEU A 393 38.83 -35.97 -2.17
C LEU A 393 39.92 -34.88 -2.22
N SER A 394 39.95 -33.95 -1.28
CA SER A 394 41.17 -33.20 -0.97
C SER A 394 41.71 -33.68 0.38
N LEU A 395 42.90 -34.25 0.32
CA LEU A 395 43.68 -34.72 1.46
C LEU A 395 44.15 -33.55 2.33
N VAL A 396 44.27 -33.85 3.62
CA VAL A 396 44.88 -33.03 4.66
C VAL A 396 46.35 -32.80 4.31
N ALA A 397 46.73 -31.54 4.16
CA ALA A 397 48.11 -31.09 4.26
C ALA A 397 48.12 -29.80 5.07
N ASP A 398 48.54 -29.91 6.33
CA ASP A 398 49.00 -28.79 7.13
C ASP A 398 50.20 -28.16 6.42
N ASN A 399 50.13 -26.86 6.11
CA ASN A 399 51.31 -25.99 5.99
C ASN A 399 50.89 -24.50 5.95
N ILE A 400 51.29 -23.79 7.01
CA ILE A 400 51.88 -22.44 7.02
C ILE A 400 51.49 -21.54 5.82
N LEU A 401 50.30 -20.94 5.89
CA LEU A 401 49.94 -19.73 5.14
C LEU A 401 49.24 -18.79 6.13
N PRO A 402 49.46 -17.46 6.06
CA PRO A 402 48.73 -16.52 6.89
C PRO A 402 47.23 -16.71 6.65
N PRO A 403 46.37 -16.62 7.69
CA PRO A 403 44.95 -16.82 7.53
C PRO A 403 44.43 -15.88 6.44
N ALA A 404 43.72 -16.45 5.46
CA ALA A 404 43.05 -15.65 4.44
C ALA A 404 42.22 -14.55 5.13
N PRO A 405 42.29 -13.28 4.67
CA PRO A 405 41.56 -12.20 5.31
C PRO A 405 40.09 -12.59 5.37
N SER A 406 39.55 -12.64 6.60
CA SER A 406 38.13 -12.94 6.84
C SER A 406 37.27 -12.06 5.92
N PRO A 407 36.25 -12.59 5.23
CA PRO A 407 35.44 -11.81 4.32
C PRO A 407 34.87 -10.61 5.07
N SER A 408 35.07 -9.41 4.51
CA SER A 408 34.64 -8.16 5.15
C SER A 408 33.15 -8.26 5.50
N LYS A 409 32.86 -8.08 6.79
CA LYS A 409 31.50 -8.21 7.31
C LYS A 409 30.66 -7.06 6.79
N ARG A 410 29.78 -7.33 5.82
CA ARG A 410 28.83 -6.37 5.24
C ARG A 410 28.00 -5.71 6.35
N LEU A 411 27.99 -4.38 6.40
CA LEU A 411 27.24 -3.60 7.39
C LEU A 411 25.74 -3.72 7.15
N ARG A 412 25.01 -4.20 8.15
CA ARG A 412 23.56 -4.41 8.04
C ARG A 412 22.79 -3.12 8.17
N SER A 413 23.28 -2.17 8.97
CA SER A 413 22.68 -0.84 9.11
C SER A 413 22.57 -0.08 7.79
N LEU A 414 23.58 -0.19 6.92
CA LEU A 414 23.61 0.49 5.63
C LEU A 414 22.53 -0.04 4.68
N ASP A 415 22.38 -1.36 4.58
CA ASP A 415 21.29 -1.97 3.80
C ASP A 415 19.92 -1.66 4.42
N THR A 416 19.83 -1.62 5.75
CA THR A 416 18.58 -1.27 6.47
C THR A 416 18.16 0.16 6.20
N PHE A 417 19.08 1.12 6.28
CA PHE A 417 18.80 2.53 5.98
C PHE A 417 18.35 2.70 4.53
N ARG A 418 19.11 2.12 3.59
CA ARG A 418 18.76 2.18 2.16
C ARG A 418 17.37 1.60 1.89
N GLY A 419 17.07 0.45 2.50
CA GLY A 419 15.77 -0.20 2.34
C GLY A 419 14.63 0.54 3.03
N LEU A 420 14.88 1.20 4.17
CA LEU A 420 13.90 2.06 4.82
C LEU A 420 13.53 3.24 3.90
N SER A 421 14.52 3.95 3.38
CA SER A 421 14.29 5.02 2.40
C SER A 421 13.51 4.50 1.20
N LEU A 422 13.90 3.36 0.61
CA LEU A 422 13.20 2.81 -0.54
C LEU A 422 11.75 2.42 -0.26
N VAL A 423 11.45 1.83 0.91
CA VAL A 423 10.08 1.45 1.28
C VAL A 423 9.19 2.69 1.43
N ILE A 424 9.70 3.76 2.05
CA ILE A 424 8.94 5.03 2.15
C ILE A 424 8.77 5.65 0.76
N MET A 425 9.80 5.57 -0.10
CA MET A 425 9.77 6.10 -1.47
C MET A 425 8.65 5.44 -2.27
N VAL A 426 8.60 4.10 -2.29
CA VAL A 426 7.58 3.33 -3.00
C VAL A 426 6.18 3.66 -2.48
N PHE A 427 6.01 3.78 -1.15
CA PHE A 427 4.72 4.13 -0.54
C PHE A 427 4.23 5.52 -0.96
N VAL A 428 5.14 6.50 -1.01
CA VAL A 428 4.86 7.88 -1.44
C VAL A 428 4.61 7.94 -2.95
N ASN A 429 5.36 7.20 -3.77
CA ASN A 429 5.18 7.14 -5.22
C ASN A 429 3.78 6.60 -5.58
N TYR A 430 3.27 5.60 -4.86
CA TYR A 430 1.87 5.16 -5.00
C TYR A 430 0.83 6.20 -4.52
N GLY A 431 1.25 7.33 -3.95
CA GLY A 431 0.40 8.46 -3.55
C GLY A 431 0.19 8.64 -2.05
N GLY A 432 0.89 7.87 -1.19
CA GLY A 432 0.88 8.03 0.28
C GLY A 432 -0.50 8.12 0.95
N GLY A 433 -1.55 7.46 0.42
CA GLY A 433 -2.92 7.56 0.95
C GLY A 433 -3.57 8.93 0.75
N ARG A 434 -3.03 9.77 -0.15
CA ARG A 434 -3.43 11.16 -0.44
C ARG A 434 -3.34 12.13 0.73
N TYR A 435 -2.71 11.77 1.84
CA TYR A 435 -2.56 12.66 2.99
C TYR A 435 -1.65 13.85 2.69
N TRP A 436 -1.98 15.02 3.25
CA TRP A 436 -1.22 16.25 3.03
C TRP A 436 0.27 16.13 3.37
N PHE A 437 0.62 15.41 4.45
CA PHE A 437 2.00 15.25 4.91
C PHE A 437 2.85 14.26 4.08
N PHE A 438 2.20 13.44 3.24
CA PHE A 438 2.86 12.57 2.25
C PHE A 438 2.76 13.12 0.82
N ARG A 439 2.11 14.28 0.62
CA ARG A 439 2.16 15.00 -0.65
C ARG A 439 3.42 15.85 -0.68
N HIS A 440 4.07 15.90 -1.83
CA HIS A 440 5.19 16.80 -2.06
C HIS A 440 4.72 18.26 -1.97
N GLU A 441 5.55 19.12 -1.38
CA GLU A 441 5.33 20.56 -1.50
C GLU A 441 5.46 21.00 -2.96
N SER A 442 4.65 21.98 -3.34
CA SER A 442 4.60 22.46 -4.73
C SER A 442 5.82 23.29 -5.10
N TRP A 443 6.42 24.00 -4.15
CA TRP A 443 7.62 24.81 -4.38
C TRP A 443 8.54 24.93 -3.16
N ASN A 444 8.16 25.76 -2.18
CA ASN A 444 8.94 26.01 -0.96
C ASN A 444 8.33 25.23 0.21
N GLY A 445 9.18 24.60 1.01
CA GLY A 445 8.74 23.82 2.17
C GLY A 445 9.32 22.41 2.18
N LEU A 446 8.94 21.64 3.20
CA LEU A 446 9.50 20.31 3.43
C LEU A 446 8.45 19.35 4.00
N THR A 447 8.12 18.31 3.24
CA THR A 447 7.26 17.19 3.69
C THR A 447 8.06 15.90 3.86
N VAL A 448 7.44 14.86 4.43
CA VAL A 448 8.08 13.53 4.59
C VAL A 448 8.48 12.94 3.24
N ALA A 449 7.65 13.16 2.22
CA ALA A 449 7.86 12.69 0.86
C ALA A 449 9.14 13.26 0.23
N ASP A 450 9.54 14.46 0.64
CA ASP A 450 10.69 15.18 0.09
C ASP A 450 12.03 14.71 0.71
N LEU A 451 12.00 14.11 1.90
CA LEU A 451 13.22 13.65 2.60
C LEU A 451 13.87 12.43 1.96
N VAL A 452 13.04 11.55 1.38
CA VAL A 452 13.42 10.17 1.09
C VAL A 452 14.43 10.05 -0.04
N PHE A 453 14.23 10.78 -1.13
CA PHE A 453 15.11 10.72 -2.30
C PHE A 453 16.54 11.22 -1.95
N PRO A 454 16.70 12.38 -1.29
CA PRO A 454 18.00 12.81 -0.76
C PRO A 454 18.64 11.79 0.19
N TRP A 455 17.88 11.20 1.13
CA TRP A 455 18.42 10.13 2.01
C TRP A 455 18.98 8.95 1.20
N PHE A 456 18.33 8.58 0.10
CA PHE A 456 18.82 7.53 -0.79
C PHE A 456 20.14 7.93 -1.48
N VAL A 457 20.27 9.18 -1.94
CA VAL A 457 21.52 9.71 -2.53
C VAL A 457 22.66 9.69 -1.50
N PHE A 458 22.39 10.12 -0.27
CA PHE A 458 23.35 10.14 0.83
C PHE A 458 23.88 8.75 1.19
N ILE A 459 22.99 7.76 1.36
CA ILE A 459 23.42 6.38 1.67
C ILE A 459 24.09 5.72 0.48
N MET A 460 23.74 6.11 -0.75
CA MET A 460 24.45 5.66 -1.95
C MET A 460 25.90 6.15 -1.93
N GLY A 461 26.16 7.44 -1.65
CA GLY A 461 27.50 8.00 -1.52
C GLY A 461 28.38 7.30 -0.47
N THR A 462 27.86 7.10 0.75
CA THR A 462 28.59 6.33 1.79
C THR A 462 28.95 4.91 1.35
N SER A 463 28.04 4.25 0.62
CA SER A 463 28.25 2.89 0.13
C SER A 463 29.36 2.81 -0.92
N VAL A 464 29.45 3.83 -1.78
CA VAL A 464 30.49 3.94 -2.81
C VAL A 464 31.86 4.00 -2.16
N ALA A 465 32.06 4.95 -1.24
CA ALA A 465 33.35 5.15 -0.58
C ALA A 465 33.83 3.89 0.15
N LEU A 466 32.95 3.23 0.91
CA LEU A 466 33.28 1.96 1.60
C LEU A 466 33.64 0.85 0.61
N SER A 467 32.92 0.75 -0.52
CA SER A 467 33.15 -0.29 -1.52
C SER A 467 34.46 -0.08 -2.29
N ILE A 468 34.79 1.16 -2.67
CA ILE A 468 36.01 1.51 -3.40
C ILE A 468 37.23 1.28 -2.51
N ASN A 469 37.19 1.76 -1.26
CA ASN A 469 38.26 1.54 -0.29
C ASN A 469 38.51 0.04 -0.04
N SER A 470 37.44 -0.76 0.05
CA SER A 470 37.57 -2.22 0.19
C SER A 470 38.20 -2.86 -1.06
N MET A 471 37.84 -2.44 -2.27
CA MET A 471 38.38 -3.01 -3.51
C MET A 471 39.83 -2.61 -3.77
N LEU A 472 40.22 -1.39 -3.39
CA LEU A 472 41.61 -0.93 -3.49
C LEU A 472 42.52 -1.70 -2.54
N ARG A 473 42.06 -2.02 -1.31
CA ARG A 473 42.80 -2.88 -0.37
C ARG A 473 43.01 -4.30 -0.90
N THR A 474 42.10 -4.81 -1.73
CA THR A 474 42.23 -6.12 -2.39
C THR A 474 43.11 -6.09 -3.65
N GLY A 475 43.76 -4.96 -3.97
CA GLY A 475 44.71 -4.85 -5.09
C GLY A 475 44.07 -4.62 -6.46
N ALA A 476 42.81 -4.19 -6.53
CA ALA A 476 42.18 -3.88 -7.82
C ALA A 476 42.79 -2.62 -8.46
N THR A 477 43.04 -2.67 -9.78
CA THR A 477 43.57 -1.51 -10.51
C THR A 477 42.52 -0.42 -10.67
N ARG A 478 42.93 0.85 -10.54
CA ARG A 478 42.02 2.01 -10.61
C ARG A 478 41.28 2.11 -11.93
N LEU A 479 41.95 1.80 -13.04
CA LEU A 479 41.33 1.82 -14.37
C LEU A 479 40.24 0.74 -14.51
N SER A 480 40.47 -0.44 -13.94
CA SER A 480 39.45 -1.50 -13.90
C SER A 480 38.24 -1.07 -13.07
N LEU A 481 38.47 -0.40 -11.94
CA LEU A 481 37.41 0.17 -11.10
C LEU A 481 36.65 1.28 -11.81
N LEU A 482 37.34 2.22 -12.45
CA LEU A 482 36.71 3.33 -13.18
C LEU A 482 35.88 2.82 -14.35
N ARG A 483 36.38 1.84 -15.11
CA ARG A 483 35.61 1.18 -16.18
C ARG A 483 34.35 0.51 -15.64
N LYS A 484 34.46 -0.16 -14.48
CA LYS A 484 33.32 -0.82 -13.81
C LYS A 484 32.28 0.18 -13.32
N VAL A 485 32.72 1.29 -12.71
CA VAL A 485 31.87 2.40 -12.27
C VAL A 485 31.15 3.03 -13.46
N ALA A 486 31.89 3.38 -14.53
CA ALA A 486 31.33 3.96 -15.73
C ALA A 486 30.28 3.05 -16.39
N TRP A 487 30.58 1.76 -16.54
CA TRP A 487 29.64 0.79 -17.11
C TRP A 487 28.36 0.68 -16.27
N ARG A 488 28.48 0.62 -14.95
CA ARG A 488 27.33 0.59 -14.05
C ARG A 488 26.50 1.87 -14.12
N SER A 489 27.13 3.05 -14.23
CA SER A 489 26.42 4.31 -14.45
C SER A 489 25.66 4.33 -15.76
N VAL A 490 26.25 3.83 -16.85
CA VAL A 490 25.58 3.74 -18.16
C VAL A 490 24.36 2.82 -18.09
N GLN A 491 24.50 1.65 -17.46
CA GLN A 491 23.36 0.72 -17.29
C GLN A 491 22.23 1.35 -16.46
N LEU A 492 22.56 2.05 -15.37
CA LEU A 492 21.57 2.73 -14.53
C LEU A 492 20.87 3.87 -15.28
N PHE A 493 21.62 4.64 -16.07
CA PHE A 493 21.07 5.71 -16.90
C PHE A 493 20.13 5.15 -17.97
N ALA A 494 20.53 4.09 -18.68
CA ALA A 494 19.72 3.44 -19.72
C ALA A 494 18.40 2.87 -19.16
N ILE A 495 18.46 2.22 -18.00
CA ILE A 495 17.25 1.74 -17.29
C ILE A 495 16.34 2.91 -16.92
N GLY A 496 16.91 4.04 -16.47
CA GLY A 496 16.15 5.26 -16.16
C GLY A 496 15.40 5.84 -17.35
N VAL A 497 16.09 5.98 -18.49
CA VAL A 497 15.47 6.51 -19.73
C VAL A 497 14.36 5.61 -20.24
N PHE A 498 14.53 4.28 -20.10
CA PHE A 498 13.48 3.32 -20.42
C PHE A 498 12.25 3.62 -19.56
N ILE A 499 12.37 3.51 -18.23
CA ILE A 499 11.23 3.56 -17.30
C ILE A 499 10.44 4.87 -17.37
N ILE A 500 11.13 6.00 -17.52
CA ILE A 500 10.48 7.31 -17.45
C ILE A 500 9.65 7.67 -18.70
N ASN A 501 9.83 6.91 -19.79
CA ASN A 501 9.11 7.11 -21.03
C ASN A 501 8.16 5.92 -21.25
N PRO A 502 7.00 5.87 -20.57
CA PRO A 502 6.04 4.78 -20.70
C PRO A 502 5.26 4.87 -22.02
N ASN A 503 5.97 4.79 -23.14
CA ASN A 503 5.40 4.59 -24.47
C ASN A 503 5.28 3.10 -24.82
N TYR A 504 5.50 2.20 -23.86
CA TYR A 504 5.54 0.76 -24.09
C TYR A 504 4.27 0.17 -24.73
N CYS A 505 3.12 0.83 -24.53
CA CYS A 505 1.82 0.32 -24.98
C CYS A 505 1.05 1.25 -25.94
N GLN A 506 1.51 2.48 -26.20
CA GLN A 506 0.73 3.49 -26.97
C GLN A 506 1.29 3.82 -28.37
N GLY A 507 2.43 3.24 -28.78
CA GLY A 507 2.99 3.42 -30.13
C GLY A 507 4.52 3.38 -30.17
N PRO A 508 5.15 3.56 -31.35
CA PRO A 508 6.61 3.69 -31.46
C PRO A 508 7.10 4.88 -30.63
N LEU A 509 8.22 4.69 -29.93
CA LEU A 509 8.86 5.71 -29.09
C LEU A 509 9.14 6.97 -29.95
N SER A 510 8.39 8.05 -29.72
CA SER A 510 8.65 9.33 -30.38
C SER A 510 9.90 9.94 -29.78
N TRP A 511 11.03 9.81 -30.51
CA TRP A 511 12.33 10.33 -30.10
C TRP A 511 12.28 11.84 -29.81
N ASP A 512 11.38 12.59 -30.46
CA ASP A 512 11.25 14.05 -30.35
C ASP A 512 10.67 14.53 -28.99
N ASN A 513 9.95 13.68 -28.26
CA ASN A 513 9.27 14.01 -26.99
C ASN A 513 9.78 13.17 -25.81
N LEU A 514 10.99 12.61 -25.92
CA LEU A 514 11.56 11.74 -24.91
C LEU A 514 11.99 12.53 -23.67
N ARG A 515 11.46 12.23 -22.48
CA ARG A 515 11.94 12.83 -21.22
C ARG A 515 13.32 12.27 -20.87
N ILE A 516 14.32 13.15 -20.79
CA ILE A 516 15.72 12.78 -20.50
C ILE A 516 16.02 12.85 -18.99
N PRO A 517 15.70 13.95 -18.27
CA PRO A 517 15.96 14.04 -16.83
C PRO A 517 15.07 13.08 -16.06
N GLY A 518 15.66 12.39 -15.08
CA GLY A 518 14.97 11.43 -14.25
C GLY A 518 15.73 11.10 -12.96
N VAL A 519 15.04 10.54 -11.96
CA VAL A 519 15.60 10.13 -10.67
C VAL A 519 16.80 9.21 -10.85
N LEU A 520 16.68 8.19 -11.70
CA LEU A 520 17.74 7.21 -11.95
C LEU A 520 18.92 7.80 -12.72
N GLN A 521 18.67 8.71 -13.66
CA GLN A 521 19.68 9.41 -14.45
C GLN A 521 20.52 10.31 -13.54
N ARG A 522 19.86 11.06 -12.65
CA ARG A 522 20.53 11.85 -11.61
C ARG A 522 21.35 10.98 -10.68
N LEU A 523 20.81 9.84 -10.21
CA LEU A 523 21.57 8.89 -9.39
C LEU A 523 22.80 8.33 -10.13
N ALA A 524 22.68 8.03 -11.42
CA ALA A 524 23.78 7.53 -12.25
C ALA A 524 24.92 8.56 -12.38
N TRP A 525 24.56 9.84 -12.59
CA TRP A 525 25.51 10.94 -12.67
C TRP A 525 26.19 11.22 -11.33
N SER A 526 25.43 11.37 -10.24
CA SER A 526 26.00 11.60 -8.91
C SER A 526 26.87 10.43 -8.44
N TYR A 527 26.47 9.19 -8.74
CA TYR A 527 27.29 8.01 -8.49
C TYR A 527 28.61 8.05 -9.24
N LEU A 528 28.58 8.39 -10.54
CA LEU A 528 29.78 8.49 -11.37
C LEU A 528 30.74 9.56 -10.84
N ALA A 529 30.21 10.77 -10.58
CA ALA A 529 31.00 11.90 -10.11
C ALA A 529 31.68 11.61 -8.77
N VAL A 530 30.93 11.14 -7.77
CA VAL A 530 31.48 10.82 -6.44
C VAL A 530 32.46 9.66 -6.50
N ALA A 531 32.14 8.58 -7.24
CA ALA A 531 33.06 7.46 -7.40
C ALA A 531 34.38 7.87 -8.08
N CYS A 532 34.32 8.76 -9.08
CA CYS A 532 35.52 9.31 -9.71
C CYS A 532 36.33 10.19 -8.73
N LEU A 533 35.67 11.07 -7.97
CA LEU A 533 36.34 11.87 -6.93
C LEU A 533 37.02 10.99 -5.88
N ASP A 534 36.33 9.96 -5.38
CA ASP A 534 36.89 9.00 -4.41
C ASP A 534 38.10 8.26 -4.99
N LEU A 535 38.05 7.82 -6.26
CA LEU A 535 39.17 7.15 -6.93
C LEU A 535 40.38 8.07 -7.14
N LEU A 536 40.15 9.37 -7.40
CA LEU A 536 41.21 10.36 -7.55
C LEU A 536 41.88 10.67 -6.20
N VAL A 537 41.10 10.76 -5.11
CA VAL A 537 41.60 11.09 -3.76
C VAL A 537 42.22 9.88 -3.06
N ALA A 538 41.74 8.66 -3.31
CA ALA A 538 42.34 7.43 -2.76
C ALA A 538 43.82 7.23 -3.14
N ARG A 539 44.35 8.05 -4.06
CA ARG A 539 45.77 8.20 -4.37
C ARG A 539 46.60 8.59 -3.14
N GLY A 540 46.14 9.55 -2.32
CA GLY A 540 46.90 10.04 -1.17
C GLY A 540 46.96 9.07 0.02
N HIS A 541 45.87 8.32 0.26
CA HIS A 541 45.78 7.40 1.41
C HIS A 541 46.68 6.16 1.26
N LEU A 542 46.83 5.64 0.03
CA LEU A 542 47.71 4.52 -0.23
C LEU A 542 49.18 4.96 -0.20
N ASP A 543 49.49 6.13 -0.78
CA ASP A 543 50.86 6.67 -0.82
C ASP A 543 51.38 6.98 0.61
N VAL A 544 50.54 7.50 1.51
CA VAL A 544 50.87 7.74 2.94
C VAL A 544 51.04 6.45 3.73
N LEU A 545 50.24 5.41 3.47
CA LEU A 545 50.42 4.08 4.07
C LEU A 545 51.69 3.37 3.59
N THR A 546 52.11 3.61 2.33
CA THR A 546 53.32 3.00 1.75
C THR A 546 54.61 3.75 2.06
N THR A 547 54.58 5.03 2.44
CA THR A 547 55.77 5.86 2.66
C THR A 547 56.26 5.96 4.11
N GLY A 548 55.68 5.19 5.03
CA GLY A 548 56.32 4.88 6.31
C GLY A 548 56.38 6.05 7.30
N VAL A 549 55.23 6.48 7.80
CA VAL A 549 55.16 7.02 9.17
C VAL A 549 54.25 6.11 9.96
N SER A 550 54.84 5.33 10.86
CA SER A 550 54.14 4.62 11.94
C SER A 550 53.40 5.63 12.82
N ALA A 551 52.21 6.04 12.39
CA ALA A 551 51.31 6.85 13.19
C ALA A 551 50.70 5.93 14.27
N PRO A 552 50.77 6.30 15.56
CA PRO A 552 50.17 5.51 16.62
C PRO A 552 48.65 5.42 16.40
N GLN A 553 48.13 4.20 16.47
CA GLN A 553 46.71 3.82 16.40
C GLN A 553 45.81 4.49 17.49
N GLU A 554 46.36 5.42 18.28
CA GLU A 554 45.80 5.99 19.53
C GLU A 554 45.78 7.54 19.51
N ALA A 555 45.69 8.18 18.34
CA ALA A 555 45.59 9.65 18.27
C ALA A 555 44.12 10.12 18.15
N TRP A 556 43.67 10.94 19.10
CA TRP A 556 42.33 11.58 19.11
C TRP A 556 42.07 12.47 17.87
N TRP A 557 43.12 12.80 17.11
CA TRP A 557 43.08 13.61 15.88
C TRP A 557 42.97 12.78 14.58
N SER A 558 42.95 11.44 14.66
CA SER A 558 42.79 10.55 13.49
C SER A 558 41.58 10.89 12.59
N PRO A 559 40.41 11.34 13.10
CA PRO A 559 39.31 11.75 12.23
C PRO A 559 39.61 13.05 11.46
N GLY A 560 40.43 13.95 12.04
CA GLY A 560 40.83 15.20 11.39
C GLY A 560 41.83 14.99 10.25
N LEU A 561 42.65 13.95 10.34
CA LEU A 561 43.61 13.56 9.30
C LEU A 561 42.89 13.00 8.05
N ASP A 562 41.83 12.20 8.24
CA ASP A 562 41.01 11.68 7.14
C ASP A 562 40.27 12.80 6.40
N VAL A 563 39.80 13.83 7.13
CA VAL A 563 39.20 15.04 6.53
C VAL A 563 40.24 15.88 5.81
N LEU A 564 41.41 16.09 6.42
CA LEU A 564 42.51 16.85 5.83
C LEU A 564 43.03 16.16 4.56
N LEU A 565 43.02 14.83 4.48
CA LEU A 565 43.43 14.08 3.29
C LEU A 565 42.42 14.16 2.13
N TYR A 566 41.13 14.38 2.44
CA TYR A 566 40.07 14.57 1.46
C TYR A 566 39.98 16.00 0.88
N TRP A 567 40.93 16.88 1.22
CA TRP A 567 40.95 18.28 0.78
C TRP A 567 40.83 18.50 -0.74
N PRO A 568 41.38 17.65 -1.65
CA PRO A 568 41.24 17.88 -3.08
C PRO A 568 39.81 17.61 -3.57
N ALA A 569 39.14 16.60 -3.02
CA ALA A 569 37.73 16.35 -3.32
C ALA A 569 36.85 17.50 -2.80
N TRP A 570 37.13 18.02 -1.59
CA TRP A 570 36.45 19.22 -1.10
C TRP A 570 36.65 20.42 -2.01
N LEU A 571 37.86 20.66 -2.51
CA LEU A 571 38.12 21.75 -3.46
C LEU A 571 37.30 21.58 -4.74
N CYS A 572 37.23 20.36 -5.30
CA CYS A 572 36.41 20.07 -6.47
C CYS A 572 34.92 20.27 -6.22
N VAL A 573 34.40 19.78 -5.09
CA VAL A 573 32.98 19.93 -4.73
C VAL A 573 32.65 21.41 -4.47
N LEU A 574 33.50 22.13 -3.72
CA LEU A 574 33.32 23.56 -3.49
C LEU A 574 33.38 24.37 -4.79
N LEU A 575 34.24 24.00 -5.74
CA LEU A 575 34.26 24.62 -7.06
C LEU A 575 32.93 24.40 -7.80
N LEU A 576 32.38 23.18 -7.76
CA LEU A 576 31.07 22.88 -8.35
C LEU A 576 29.94 23.68 -7.68
N GLU A 577 29.98 23.83 -6.36
CA GLU A 577 29.01 24.64 -5.61
C GLU A 577 29.14 26.14 -5.91
N VAL A 578 30.37 26.65 -6.08
CA VAL A 578 30.60 28.03 -6.53
C VAL A 578 30.04 28.24 -7.93
N VAL A 579 30.27 27.30 -8.85
CA VAL A 579 29.68 27.33 -10.19
C VAL A 579 28.15 27.31 -10.11
N TRP A 580 27.57 26.47 -9.25
CA TRP A 580 26.12 26.42 -9.04
C TRP A 580 25.57 27.75 -8.51
N LEU A 581 26.23 28.37 -7.51
CA LEU A 581 25.86 29.68 -6.97
C LEU A 581 25.95 30.78 -8.04
N CYS A 582 27.04 30.79 -8.81
CA CYS A 582 27.22 31.74 -9.91
C CYS A 582 26.12 31.59 -10.97
N LEU A 583 25.84 30.36 -11.42
CA LEU A 583 24.78 30.10 -12.39
C LEU A 583 23.39 30.46 -11.84
N THR A 584 23.14 30.21 -10.57
CA THR A 584 21.83 30.47 -9.94
C THR A 584 21.57 31.96 -9.75
N PHE A 585 22.57 32.74 -9.29
CA PHE A 585 22.37 34.14 -8.89
C PHE A 585 22.87 35.17 -9.92
N LEU A 586 23.87 34.86 -10.75
CA LEU A 586 24.47 35.82 -11.68
C LEU A 586 23.98 35.64 -13.13
N LEU A 587 23.37 34.50 -13.49
CA LEU A 587 22.89 34.29 -14.86
C LEU A 587 21.65 35.17 -15.14
N PRO A 588 21.71 36.10 -16.11
CA PRO A 588 20.56 36.91 -16.48
C PRO A 588 19.53 36.06 -17.23
N VAL A 589 18.30 35.99 -16.71
CA VAL A 589 17.18 35.30 -17.33
C VAL A 589 16.28 36.36 -18.00
N PRO A 590 15.84 36.17 -19.26
CA PRO A 590 15.01 37.14 -19.93
C PRO A 590 13.68 37.33 -19.19
N ASN A 591 13.29 38.60 -18.97
CA ASN A 591 12.04 39.00 -18.29
C ASN A 591 11.92 38.58 -16.81
N CYS A 592 13.02 38.22 -16.14
CA CYS A 592 13.03 37.81 -14.74
C CYS A 592 14.13 38.55 -13.96
N PRO A 593 13.94 38.79 -12.64
CA PRO A 593 14.99 39.37 -11.83
C PRO A 593 16.16 38.38 -11.70
N THR A 594 17.38 38.92 -11.66
CA THR A 594 18.59 38.12 -11.44
C THR A 594 18.51 37.39 -10.10
N GLY A 595 18.75 36.08 -10.09
CA GLY A 595 18.64 35.25 -8.89
C GLY A 595 17.21 34.86 -8.50
N TYR A 596 16.25 34.90 -9.43
CA TYR A 596 14.89 34.45 -9.17
C TYR A 596 14.83 32.94 -8.86
N LEU A 597 14.27 32.60 -7.69
CA LEU A 597 14.10 31.22 -7.19
C LEU A 597 12.62 30.80 -7.07
N GLY A 598 11.70 31.64 -7.54
CA GLY A 598 10.26 31.47 -7.36
C GLY A 598 9.60 30.54 -8.39
N PRO A 599 8.34 30.15 -8.14
CA PRO A 599 7.56 29.29 -9.05
C PRO A 599 7.12 30.00 -10.33
N GLY A 600 7.18 31.34 -10.40
CA GLY A 600 6.53 32.11 -11.44
C GLY A 600 5.00 31.96 -11.43
N GLY A 601 4.36 32.20 -12.57
CA GLY A 601 2.89 32.13 -12.69
C GLY A 601 2.20 33.18 -11.83
N ILE A 602 1.22 32.77 -11.01
CA ILE A 602 0.58 33.63 -9.99
C ILE A 602 1.43 33.81 -8.72
N GLY A 603 2.58 33.13 -8.63
CA GLY A 603 3.56 33.37 -7.57
C GLY A 603 4.07 34.82 -7.61
N ASP A 604 4.43 35.35 -6.44
CA ASP A 604 4.88 36.75 -6.27
C ASP A 604 3.87 37.77 -6.85
N MET A 605 2.58 37.56 -6.57
CA MET A 605 1.46 38.39 -7.05
C MET A 605 1.36 38.48 -8.58
N GLY A 606 1.82 37.45 -9.30
CA GLY A 606 1.73 37.42 -10.76
C GLY A 606 2.74 38.32 -11.49
N GLN A 607 3.74 38.88 -10.80
CA GLN A 607 4.73 39.78 -11.41
C GLN A 607 5.63 39.07 -12.43
N TYR A 608 5.88 37.77 -12.24
CA TYR A 608 6.87 37.00 -13.01
C TYR A 608 6.28 35.71 -13.59
N THR A 609 5.26 35.84 -14.44
CA THR A 609 4.44 34.70 -14.93
C THR A 609 5.25 33.62 -15.66
N ASN A 610 6.21 33.99 -16.50
CA ASN A 610 7.02 33.06 -17.32
C ASN A 610 8.38 32.69 -16.70
N CYS A 611 8.61 33.03 -15.43
CA CYS A 611 9.90 32.86 -14.76
C CYS A 611 10.04 31.57 -13.95
N THR A 612 9.20 30.56 -14.18
CA THR A 612 9.20 29.31 -13.41
C THR A 612 10.57 28.66 -13.36
N GLY A 613 11.14 28.57 -12.15
CA GLY A 613 12.44 27.95 -11.88
C GLY A 613 13.67 28.79 -12.28
N GLY A 614 13.48 30.03 -12.75
CA GLY A 614 14.56 30.98 -13.03
C GLY A 614 15.69 30.41 -13.89
N ALA A 615 16.92 30.59 -13.43
CA ALA A 615 18.13 30.15 -14.13
C ALA A 615 18.19 28.63 -14.34
N ALA A 616 17.72 27.84 -13.36
CA ALA A 616 17.73 26.37 -13.45
C ALA A 616 16.92 25.88 -14.65
N ALA A 617 15.68 26.36 -14.75
CA ALA A 617 14.79 25.96 -15.83
C ALA A 617 15.25 26.48 -17.20
N LEU A 618 15.88 27.66 -17.24
CA LEU A 618 16.46 28.19 -18.48
C LEU A 618 17.60 27.30 -19.00
N ILE A 619 18.51 26.89 -18.11
CA ILE A 619 19.64 26.01 -18.47
C ILE A 619 19.13 24.65 -18.95
N ASP A 620 18.14 24.08 -18.25
CA ASP A 620 17.59 22.78 -18.62
C ASP A 620 16.96 22.85 -20.02
N ARG A 621 16.13 23.87 -20.30
CA ARG A 621 15.50 24.08 -21.62
C ARG A 621 16.52 24.32 -22.72
N TRP A 622 17.57 25.08 -22.43
CA TRP A 622 18.62 25.36 -23.39
C TRP A 622 19.46 24.11 -23.72
N LEU A 623 19.79 23.30 -22.71
CA LEU A 623 20.66 22.14 -22.91
C LEU A 623 19.91 20.91 -23.46
N LEU A 624 18.70 20.66 -22.97
CA LEU A 624 17.95 19.43 -23.28
C LEU A 624 16.84 19.66 -24.30
N GLY A 625 16.40 20.90 -24.51
CA GLY A 625 15.25 21.23 -25.34
C GLY A 625 13.93 21.16 -24.57
N GLU A 626 12.93 21.94 -24.99
CA GLU A 626 11.66 22.05 -24.28
C GLU A 626 10.82 20.76 -24.33
N SER A 627 10.92 19.98 -25.41
CA SER A 627 10.16 18.72 -25.57
C SER A 627 10.70 17.56 -24.73
N HIS A 628 11.94 17.65 -24.25
CA HIS A 628 12.61 16.59 -23.50
C HIS A 628 12.55 16.76 -21.97
N ILE A 629 11.77 17.74 -21.51
CA ILE A 629 11.62 18.16 -20.11
C ILE A 629 10.20 17.86 -19.64
N TYR A 630 10.03 17.72 -18.33
CA TYR A 630 8.72 17.47 -17.73
C TYR A 630 7.70 18.60 -18.01
N GLN A 631 6.58 18.24 -18.65
CA GLN A 631 5.56 19.19 -19.15
C GLN A 631 4.46 19.53 -18.14
N THR A 632 4.29 18.68 -17.12
CA THR A 632 3.19 18.76 -16.15
C THR A 632 3.71 18.85 -14.71
N PRO A 633 4.56 19.84 -14.36
CA PRO A 633 5.03 20.02 -12.99
C PRO A 633 3.86 20.33 -12.04
N SER A 634 4.01 19.97 -10.76
CA SER A 634 3.01 20.28 -9.72
C SER A 634 2.76 21.79 -9.60
N SER A 635 3.77 22.61 -9.89
CA SER A 635 3.66 24.08 -9.95
C SER A 635 2.67 24.57 -11.00
N ARG A 636 2.41 23.80 -12.07
CA ARG A 636 1.45 24.18 -13.13
C ARG A 636 0.02 24.25 -12.61
N VAL A 637 -0.37 23.32 -11.74
CA VAL A 637 -1.74 23.27 -11.20
C VAL A 637 -1.94 24.31 -10.10
N ILE A 638 -0.94 24.52 -9.25
CA ILE A 638 -1.06 25.39 -8.08
C ILE A 638 -0.74 26.85 -8.39
N TYR A 639 0.28 27.11 -9.22
CA TYR A 639 0.73 28.46 -9.58
C TYR A 639 0.32 28.87 -11.00
N SER A 640 -0.48 28.08 -11.71
CA SER A 640 -0.94 28.36 -13.07
C SER A 640 0.20 28.71 -14.04
N THR A 641 1.35 28.05 -13.89
CA THR A 641 2.56 28.33 -14.69
C THR A 641 2.45 27.73 -16.09
N GLY A 642 2.75 28.52 -17.12
CA GLY A 642 2.73 28.04 -18.52
C GLY A 642 4.01 27.34 -18.98
N MET A 643 5.12 27.49 -18.26
CA MET A 643 6.43 27.02 -18.69
C MET A 643 6.78 25.61 -18.17
N PRO A 644 7.42 24.74 -18.97
CA PRO A 644 7.90 23.45 -18.52
C PRO A 644 9.10 23.60 -17.56
N HIS A 645 9.16 22.72 -16.56
CA HIS A 645 10.21 22.70 -15.54
C HIS A 645 10.37 21.29 -14.99
N ASP A 646 11.62 20.81 -14.91
CA ASP A 646 11.94 19.49 -14.38
C ASP A 646 12.80 19.63 -13.10
N PRO A 647 12.32 19.17 -11.93
CA PRO A 647 13.10 19.22 -10.69
C PRO A 647 14.32 18.28 -10.72
N GLU A 648 14.37 17.35 -11.68
CA GLU A 648 15.46 16.40 -11.90
C GLU A 648 16.52 16.88 -12.90
N GLY A 649 16.44 18.16 -13.29
CA GLY A 649 17.35 18.83 -14.23
C GLY A 649 18.83 18.86 -13.85
N VAL A 650 19.61 19.48 -14.73
CA VAL A 650 21.08 19.47 -14.75
C VAL A 650 21.63 20.26 -13.57
N LEU A 651 21.09 21.45 -13.33
CA LEU A 651 21.59 22.34 -12.28
C LEU A 651 21.39 21.71 -10.88
N GLY A 652 20.24 21.08 -10.62
CA GLY A 652 19.99 20.35 -9.38
C GLY A 652 20.82 19.07 -9.21
N SER A 653 21.35 18.52 -10.31
CA SER A 653 22.23 17.36 -10.28
C SER A 653 23.63 17.70 -9.72
N ILE A 654 24.06 18.97 -9.77
CA ILE A 654 25.28 19.44 -9.10
C ILE A 654 25.14 19.29 -7.58
N ASN A 655 24.08 19.83 -7.00
CA ASN A 655 23.82 19.74 -5.56
C ASN A 655 23.54 18.29 -5.11
N SER A 656 23.14 17.41 -6.03
CA SER A 656 23.04 15.97 -5.77
C SER A 656 24.42 15.30 -5.57
N ILE A 657 25.47 15.80 -6.23
CA ILE A 657 26.87 15.38 -5.99
C ILE A 657 27.28 15.77 -4.57
N LEU A 658 26.98 17.01 -4.15
CA LEU A 658 27.22 17.45 -2.77
C LEU A 658 26.47 16.56 -1.77
N MET A 659 25.19 16.24 -2.01
CA MET A 659 24.42 15.35 -1.12
C MET A 659 25.08 13.96 -0.98
N ALA A 660 25.51 13.36 -2.09
CA ALA A 660 26.20 12.08 -2.09
C ALA A 660 27.57 12.18 -1.39
N PHE A 661 28.31 13.27 -1.61
CA PHE A 661 29.61 13.53 -0.99
C PHE A 661 29.51 13.77 0.52
N LEU A 662 28.49 14.51 1.00
CA LEU A 662 28.22 14.72 2.42
C LEU A 662 27.90 13.41 3.16
N GLY A 663 27.43 12.38 2.44
CA GLY A 663 27.38 11.00 2.92
C GLY A 663 28.67 10.58 3.60
N LEU A 664 29.81 10.89 2.98
CA LEU A 664 31.13 10.45 3.40
C LEU A 664 31.60 11.07 4.74
N GLN A 665 31.15 12.27 5.09
CA GLN A 665 31.73 13.07 6.17
C GLN A 665 30.70 13.69 7.12
N GLY A 666 29.60 12.98 7.41
CA GLY A 666 28.38 13.51 8.03
C GLY A 666 28.48 14.32 9.33
N VAL A 667 29.66 14.41 9.97
CA VAL A 667 29.94 15.35 11.06
C VAL A 667 29.99 16.83 10.60
N ILE A 668 30.50 17.10 9.38
CA ILE A 668 30.67 18.49 8.87
C ILE A 668 29.32 19.10 8.45
N SER A 669 28.37 18.27 7.99
CA SER A 669 27.05 18.73 7.53
C SER A 669 26.21 19.41 8.62
N ALA A 670 26.35 19.00 9.88
CA ALA A 670 25.62 19.56 11.02
C ALA A 670 26.16 20.93 11.46
N ILE A 671 27.46 21.16 11.27
CA ILE A 671 28.13 22.42 11.64
C ILE A 671 27.74 23.53 10.66
N LEU A 672 27.58 23.19 9.37
CA LEU A 672 27.27 24.17 8.32
C LEU A 672 25.82 24.67 8.33
N THR A 673 24.87 23.92 8.90
CA THR A 673 23.43 24.22 8.76
C THR A 673 22.85 25.12 9.83
N LYS A 674 23.56 25.38 10.95
CA LYS A 674 23.05 26.14 12.12
C LYS A 674 21.64 25.72 12.61
N CYS A 675 21.15 24.56 12.16
CA CYS A 675 19.82 23.98 12.38
C CYS A 675 18.64 24.98 12.36
N SER A 676 18.60 25.92 11.41
CA SER A 676 17.50 26.90 11.31
C SER A 676 16.73 26.78 10.00
N THR A 677 15.43 26.54 10.08
CA THR A 677 14.50 26.36 8.95
C THR A 677 14.09 27.67 8.28
N ASP A 678 14.12 28.79 9.01
CA ASP A 678 13.40 30.01 8.62
C ASP A 678 14.28 31.28 8.50
N GLN A 679 15.60 31.16 8.63
CA GLN A 679 16.54 32.31 8.53
C GLN A 679 17.70 32.09 7.55
N GLY A 680 17.57 31.15 6.62
CA GLY A 680 18.57 30.93 5.57
C GLY A 680 18.50 32.02 4.49
N PHE A 681 19.67 32.43 3.97
CA PHE A 681 19.77 33.32 2.79
C PHE A 681 19.15 32.69 1.53
N ILE A 682 19.05 31.36 1.49
CA ILE A 682 18.42 30.56 0.43
C ILE A 682 17.28 29.72 1.06
N PRO A 683 16.04 29.80 0.56
CA PRO A 683 14.93 29.00 1.09
C PRO A 683 15.14 27.50 0.81
N VAL A 684 14.57 26.66 1.68
CA VAL A 684 14.51 25.21 1.47
C VAL A 684 13.53 24.93 0.32
N ASN A 685 14.09 24.58 -0.84
CA ASN A 685 13.34 24.37 -2.07
C ASN A 685 13.80 23.06 -2.73
N LYS A 686 12.87 22.11 -2.83
CA LYS A 686 13.12 20.81 -3.44
C LYS A 686 13.25 20.89 -4.96
N ASN A 687 12.41 21.67 -5.63
CA ASN A 687 12.39 21.71 -7.10
C ASN A 687 13.72 22.21 -7.67
N LEU A 688 14.35 23.15 -6.97
CA LEU A 688 15.67 23.68 -7.33
C LEU A 688 16.83 22.91 -6.71
N TRP A 689 16.55 21.91 -5.86
CA TRP A 689 17.56 21.20 -5.08
C TRP A 689 18.49 22.17 -4.33
N SER A 690 17.92 23.20 -3.68
CA SER A 690 18.69 24.31 -3.13
C SER A 690 19.77 23.86 -2.13
N LEU A 691 20.83 24.64 -2.00
CA LEU A 691 21.93 24.34 -1.06
C LEU A 691 21.42 24.13 0.39
N SER A 692 20.47 24.95 0.83
CA SER A 692 19.82 24.82 2.15
C SER A 692 19.03 23.50 2.26
N TYR A 693 18.35 23.07 1.20
CA TYR A 693 17.62 21.81 1.16
C TYR A 693 18.58 20.60 1.29
N VAL A 694 19.65 20.56 0.48
CA VAL A 694 20.62 19.45 0.50
C VAL A 694 21.32 19.33 1.86
N THR A 695 21.83 20.43 2.39
CA THR A 695 22.58 20.42 3.64
C THR A 695 21.72 20.07 4.86
N THR A 696 20.46 20.54 4.89
CA THR A 696 19.50 20.19 5.96
C THR A 696 19.16 18.70 5.94
N LEU A 697 18.94 18.15 4.76
CA LEU A 697 18.56 16.74 4.60
C LEU A 697 19.74 15.79 4.82
N ALA A 698 20.96 16.21 4.49
CA ALA A 698 22.18 15.50 4.86
C ALA A 698 22.30 15.37 6.39
N CYS A 699 21.98 16.42 7.15
CA CYS A 699 21.95 16.37 8.61
C CYS A 699 20.91 15.35 9.13
N PHE A 700 19.68 15.38 8.62
CA PHE A 700 18.65 14.40 8.99
C PHE A 700 19.03 12.96 8.60
N ALA A 701 19.62 12.78 7.41
CA ALA A 701 20.10 11.48 6.96
C ALA A 701 21.20 10.94 7.88
N PHE A 702 22.14 11.79 8.30
CA PHE A 702 23.22 11.41 9.20
C PHE A 702 22.70 10.98 10.58
N VAL A 703 21.81 11.78 11.19
CA VAL A 703 21.19 11.43 12.48
C VAL A 703 20.47 10.09 12.39
N LEU A 704 19.68 9.88 11.33
CA LEU A 704 18.98 8.62 11.11
C LEU A 704 19.95 7.46 10.89
N LEU A 705 21.05 7.66 10.13
CA LEU A 705 22.08 6.64 9.92
C LEU A 705 22.76 6.24 11.24
N VAL A 706 23.10 7.21 12.09
CA VAL A 706 23.69 6.96 13.42
C VAL A 706 22.72 6.15 14.29
N LEU A 707 21.42 6.51 14.30
CA LEU A 707 20.39 5.76 15.03
C LEU A 707 20.25 4.32 14.52
N VAL A 708 20.20 4.11 13.21
CA VAL A 708 20.10 2.77 12.60
C VAL A 708 21.37 1.96 12.87
N TYR A 709 22.55 2.58 12.75
CA TYR A 709 23.84 1.93 13.08
C TYR A 709 23.90 1.49 14.53
N TYR A 710 23.55 2.38 15.46
CA TYR A 710 23.57 2.08 16.89
C TYR A 710 22.59 0.97 17.27
N THR A 711 21.37 0.99 16.71
CA THR A 711 20.33 -0.01 17.03
C THR A 711 20.60 -1.37 16.38
N VAL A 712 21.11 -1.40 15.15
CA VAL A 712 21.30 -2.63 14.36
C VAL A 712 22.66 -3.29 14.59
N ASP A 713 23.75 -2.54 14.48
CA ASP A 713 25.10 -3.12 14.49
C ASP A 713 25.76 -3.08 15.88
N VAL A 714 25.53 -2.02 16.67
CA VAL A 714 26.12 -1.85 18.02
C VAL A 714 25.32 -2.59 19.09
N LYS A 715 24.09 -2.15 19.38
CA LYS A 715 23.24 -2.74 20.43
C LYS A 715 22.56 -4.03 19.99
N ARG A 716 22.44 -4.27 18.68
CA ARG A 716 21.71 -5.41 18.08
C ARG A 716 20.30 -5.60 18.67
N TRP A 717 19.66 -4.50 19.06
CA TRP A 717 18.26 -4.52 19.55
C TRP A 717 17.30 -4.89 18.42
N TRP A 718 17.69 -4.58 17.20
CA TRP A 718 16.93 -4.85 16.00
C TRP A 718 17.83 -5.45 14.92
N SER A 719 17.34 -6.43 14.18
CA SER A 719 18.11 -7.09 13.12
C SER A 719 18.16 -6.29 11.80
N GLY A 720 17.41 -5.18 11.72
CA GLY A 720 17.16 -4.42 10.49
C GLY A 720 16.00 -4.95 9.65
N ALA A 721 15.37 -6.07 10.04
CA ALA A 721 14.22 -6.66 9.34
C ALA A 721 12.93 -5.85 9.60
N PRO A 722 12.07 -5.62 8.58
CA PRO A 722 12.14 -6.17 7.23
C PRO A 722 12.90 -5.29 6.22
N PHE A 723 13.38 -4.11 6.59
CA PHE A 723 13.88 -3.13 5.62
C PHE A 723 15.21 -3.50 4.97
N TYR A 724 16.08 -4.29 5.58
CA TYR A 724 17.31 -4.69 4.90
C TYR A 724 17.06 -5.57 3.65
N TYR A 725 15.92 -6.26 3.54
CA TYR A 725 15.58 -7.07 2.36
C TYR A 725 15.45 -6.22 1.08
N PRO A 726 14.58 -5.21 1.01
CA PRO A 726 14.52 -4.31 -0.15
C PRO A 726 15.82 -3.52 -0.32
N GLY A 727 16.55 -3.21 0.75
CA GLY A 727 17.85 -2.53 0.66
C GLY A 727 18.93 -3.32 -0.10
N MET A 728 18.93 -4.65 0.03
CA MET A 728 19.85 -5.53 -0.72
C MET A 728 19.48 -5.68 -2.20
N ASN A 729 18.22 -5.41 -2.57
CA ASN A 729 17.65 -5.55 -3.92
C ASN A 729 17.02 -4.23 -4.40
N SER A 730 17.65 -3.10 -4.07
CA SER A 730 17.01 -1.79 -4.18
C SER A 730 16.62 -1.40 -5.61
N ILE A 731 17.46 -1.73 -6.59
CA ILE A 731 17.20 -1.41 -8.00
C ILE A 731 16.00 -2.23 -8.50
N LEU A 732 15.93 -3.52 -8.19
CA LEU A 732 14.81 -4.38 -8.60
C LEU A 732 13.49 -3.85 -8.07
N VAL A 733 13.44 -3.49 -6.79
CA VAL A 733 12.22 -2.97 -6.15
C VAL A 733 11.82 -1.63 -6.75
N TYR A 734 12.79 -0.73 -6.99
CA TYR A 734 12.51 0.55 -7.62
C TYR A 734 12.04 0.38 -9.08
N VAL A 735 12.73 -0.40 -9.90
CA VAL A 735 12.29 -0.62 -11.30
C VAL A 735 10.94 -1.34 -11.34
N GLY A 736 10.76 -2.33 -10.48
CA GLY A 736 9.55 -3.12 -10.41
C GLY A 736 8.33 -2.29 -10.03
N HIS A 737 8.42 -1.40 -9.04
CA HIS A 737 7.24 -0.65 -8.59
C HIS A 737 6.72 0.34 -9.65
N GLU A 738 7.61 0.92 -10.47
CA GLU A 738 7.25 1.79 -11.61
C GLU A 738 6.65 0.95 -12.76
N VAL A 739 7.29 -0.15 -13.13
CA VAL A 739 6.83 -0.98 -14.27
C VAL A 739 5.48 -1.65 -13.98
N PHE A 740 5.27 -2.09 -12.74
CA PHE A 740 4.04 -2.76 -12.33
C PHE A 740 3.03 -1.82 -11.65
N GLU A 741 3.18 -0.50 -11.76
CA GLU A 741 2.36 0.47 -11.01
C GLU A 741 0.86 0.30 -11.27
N GLU A 742 0.48 0.08 -12.53
CA GLU A 742 -0.93 -0.01 -12.96
C GLU A 742 -1.51 -1.45 -12.88
N TYR A 743 -0.73 -2.43 -12.41
CA TYR A 743 -1.13 -3.84 -12.38
C TYR A 743 -1.63 -4.28 -11.00
N PHE A 744 -2.55 -5.24 -10.98
CA PHE A 744 -2.94 -5.93 -9.74
C PHE A 744 -1.75 -6.80 -9.24
N PRO A 745 -1.42 -6.85 -7.93
CA PRO A 745 -2.13 -6.30 -6.77
C PRO A 745 -1.70 -4.88 -6.34
N PHE A 746 -0.89 -4.18 -7.13
CA PHE A 746 -0.35 -2.86 -6.78
C PHE A 746 -1.36 -1.73 -6.96
N ARG A 747 -2.25 -1.86 -7.95
CA ARG A 747 -3.34 -0.94 -8.21
C ARG A 747 -4.62 -1.68 -8.58
N TRP A 748 -5.75 -1.18 -8.08
CA TRP A 748 -7.07 -1.71 -8.41
C TRP A 748 -8.11 -0.58 -8.44
N THR A 749 -9.26 -0.85 -9.04
CA THR A 749 -10.35 0.14 -9.13
C THR A 749 -11.02 0.32 -7.78
N MET A 750 -10.97 1.55 -7.25
CA MET A 750 -11.57 1.94 -5.98
C MET A 750 -13.08 2.21 -6.12
N ALA A 751 -13.84 1.92 -5.06
CA ALA A 751 -15.28 2.18 -5.02
C ALA A 751 -15.57 3.66 -4.75
N ASN A 752 -14.74 4.30 -3.92
CA ASN A 752 -14.79 5.74 -3.67
C ASN A 752 -13.40 6.35 -3.86
N SER A 753 -13.17 6.95 -5.03
CA SER A 753 -11.89 7.57 -5.40
C SER A 753 -11.48 8.76 -4.53
N GLN A 754 -12.39 9.30 -3.70
CA GLN A 754 -12.10 10.39 -2.78
C GLN A 754 -11.77 9.91 -1.35
N SER A 755 -11.94 8.62 -1.05
CA SER A 755 -11.72 8.07 0.28
C SER A 755 -10.24 7.86 0.59
N HIS A 756 -9.70 8.58 1.58
CA HIS A 756 -8.35 8.36 2.09
C HIS A 756 -8.09 6.92 2.54
N ALA A 757 -9.10 6.22 3.06
CA ALA A 757 -8.96 4.86 3.55
C ALA A 757 -8.65 3.87 2.42
N GLU A 758 -9.30 4.03 1.26
CA GLU A 758 -9.09 3.15 0.10
C GLU A 758 -7.70 3.37 -0.49
N HIS A 759 -7.30 4.63 -0.71
CA HIS A 759 -5.95 4.98 -1.18
C HIS A 759 -4.87 4.49 -0.21
N LEU A 760 -5.06 4.69 1.09
CA LEU A 760 -4.09 4.23 2.09
C LEU A 760 -3.96 2.71 2.08
N THR A 761 -5.08 1.99 2.01
CA THR A 761 -5.09 0.53 1.96
C THR A 761 -4.38 0.03 0.71
N GLN A 762 -4.65 0.62 -0.45
CA GLN A 762 -3.96 0.30 -1.70
C GLN A 762 -2.46 0.47 -1.60
N ASN A 763 -2.01 1.64 -1.15
CA ASN A 763 -0.60 1.95 -1.12
C ASN A 763 0.14 1.08 -0.10
N LEU A 764 -0.47 0.81 1.06
CA LEU A 764 0.11 -0.09 2.07
C LEU A 764 0.20 -1.53 1.59
N VAL A 765 -0.82 -2.04 0.90
CA VAL A 765 -0.80 -3.39 0.31
C VAL A 765 0.28 -3.48 -0.75
N ALA A 766 0.33 -2.52 -1.69
CA ALA A 766 1.34 -2.46 -2.74
C ALA A 766 2.77 -2.44 -2.17
N THR A 767 3.04 -1.57 -1.19
CA THR A 767 4.34 -1.51 -0.52
C THR A 767 4.66 -2.81 0.25
N SER A 768 3.67 -3.39 0.94
CA SER A 768 3.85 -4.66 1.66
C SER A 768 4.17 -5.83 0.72
N CYS A 769 3.54 -5.87 -0.46
CA CYS A 769 3.85 -6.82 -1.52
C CYS A 769 5.31 -6.70 -1.97
N TRP A 770 5.82 -5.48 -2.21
CA TRP A 770 7.23 -5.28 -2.57
C TRP A 770 8.22 -5.70 -1.48
N VAL A 771 7.90 -5.45 -0.21
CA VAL A 771 8.69 -5.93 0.93
C VAL A 771 8.68 -7.47 0.99
N PHE A 772 7.53 -8.10 0.73
CA PHE A 772 7.40 -9.55 0.67
C PHE A 772 8.15 -10.18 -0.50
N ILE A 773 8.06 -9.59 -1.70
CA ILE A 773 8.83 -9.99 -2.89
C ILE A 773 10.34 -9.91 -2.57
N SER A 774 10.78 -8.81 -1.95
CA SER A 774 12.18 -8.64 -1.53
C SER A 774 12.62 -9.71 -0.53
N TYR A 775 11.74 -10.08 0.40
CA TYR A 775 11.97 -11.18 1.34
C TYR A 775 12.08 -12.54 0.62
N MET A 776 11.21 -12.82 -0.35
CA MET A 776 11.26 -14.05 -1.15
C MET A 776 12.56 -14.14 -1.96
N LEU A 777 12.97 -13.05 -2.61
CA LEU A 777 14.23 -12.97 -3.36
C LEU A 777 15.43 -13.20 -2.44
N TYR A 778 15.42 -12.60 -1.25
CA TYR A 778 16.44 -12.83 -0.24
C TYR A 778 16.50 -14.30 0.20
N ARG A 779 15.35 -14.94 0.46
CA ARG A 779 15.28 -16.38 0.80
C ARG A 779 15.80 -17.29 -0.30
N LYS A 780 15.59 -16.91 -1.56
CA LYS A 780 16.11 -17.61 -2.74
C LYS A 780 17.56 -17.23 -3.09
N LYS A 781 18.18 -16.32 -2.33
CA LYS A 781 19.53 -15.75 -2.58
C LYS A 781 19.69 -15.13 -3.97
N ILE A 782 18.60 -14.61 -4.53
CA ILE A 782 18.60 -13.91 -5.81
C ILE A 782 18.88 -12.43 -5.52
N PHE A 783 19.99 -11.92 -6.06
CA PHE A 783 20.38 -10.51 -5.92
C PHE A 783 20.61 -9.91 -7.29
N TRP A 784 19.73 -8.99 -7.70
CA TRP A 784 19.95 -8.25 -8.94
C TRP A 784 21.03 -7.19 -8.69
N LYS A 785 22.18 -7.38 -9.34
CA LYS A 785 23.28 -6.43 -9.34
C LYS A 785 23.53 -5.93 -10.76
N ILE A 786 23.90 -4.67 -10.85
CA ILE A 786 24.36 -3.97 -12.05
C ILE A 786 25.84 -3.68 -11.87
#